data_AF-A0A3N4L160-F1
#
_entry.id   AF-A0A3N4L160-F1
#
_cell.length_a   1.000
_cell.length_b   1.000
_cell.length_c   1.000
_cell.angle_alpha   90.00
_cell.angle_beta   90.00
_cell.angle_gamma   90.00
#
_symmetry.space_group_name_H-M   'P 1'
#
loop_
_entity.id
_entity.type
_entity.pdbx_description
1 polymer ?
#
loop_
_entity_poly.entity_id
_entity_poly.type
_entity_poly.pdbx_seq_one_letter_code
_entity_poly.pdbx_strand_id
1 'polypeptide(L)'
;MLFAGLAEHTGEDVEVFVGVLAGSGSAREAAEVVRKYVGEEGEGGVLREAEALRCWEAVMRGLEAEGDERVLVETWEDVRESHAAVTAGMMGPVVRFYCRGGEVRRARMWYERLVGGEGLVPELETHVEVLRLCAEKGETEWAQEVFAAVLNGGGGGGGGGGAGVSREAWDVVLQWADVITGDSNEISRLLTLMKERAATTGIHPTIETFNELIRFAISRGDYRSARKHHKLAIHRRFAPNRRTLELQIEYLVLAGKTKLAPPIYEQLRAEELPPSYPAHSVQLLLQALCREPSSPEITELITRIHTDLGEWNSPLQTATTTALLSRFLQSCQFSAVIALLNDPSCTALTAADRRKIIHEMGEHIGRPTTSLEAAWDTYQILYQVFPELSVRQRTDIMRLFFTLGRSDMATMVFKHMRGTPGRRPGPHSYVVALAGVAYSRDIDALKVVHNALKLDQAVEMDTRLANALMDAYNRCGVPLRAVQFWEDVKQSREGPDYQSISVVFEAYGNMFGGVQRAKILWGQLRSMGVRPTVGNYRAYIEALGKGGKFEEAFGLARGMEMRDGVRPDVKLLGTVYALTKSQDVRDKVAEWAGESYPAEWKEIEARVEQLPRDIMAHEALEALGGSRLQNLLQGSQTSMLAIEEGEKGIEEFNPPPPVREPWEE
;
A
#
# COMPACT_ATOMS: atom_id res chain seq x y z
N MET A 1 14.85 64.96 19.11
CA MET A 1 14.34 66.35 19.01
C MET A 1 12.83 66.44 18.78
N LEU A 2 12.05 65.35 18.86
CA LEU A 2 10.57 65.38 18.73
C LEU A 2 9.82 65.42 20.09
N PHE A 3 10.53 65.44 21.21
CA PHE A 3 9.95 65.31 22.56
C PHE A 3 9.58 66.64 23.25
N ALA A 4 9.83 67.80 22.64
CA ALA A 4 9.85 69.09 23.34
C ALA A 4 8.67 70.04 23.05
N GLY A 5 7.61 69.59 22.36
CA GLY A 5 6.53 70.47 21.90
C GLY A 5 5.10 69.98 22.17
N LEU A 6 4.86 69.13 23.17
CA LEU A 6 3.52 68.57 23.45
C LEU A 6 2.68 69.41 24.43
N ALA A 7 3.05 70.66 24.72
CA ALA A 7 2.36 71.49 25.70
C ALA A 7 1.18 72.33 25.15
N GLU A 8 0.91 72.29 23.84
CA GLU A 8 -0.12 73.14 23.19
C GLU A 8 -1.09 72.36 22.27
N HIS A 9 -1.11 71.03 22.30
CA HIS A 9 -1.86 70.20 21.36
C HIS A 9 -3.19 69.66 21.96
N THR A 10 -4.23 69.55 21.14
CA THR A 10 -5.56 69.03 21.53
C THR A 10 -5.52 67.50 21.69
N GLY A 11 -6.48 66.89 22.40
CA GLY A 11 -6.55 65.43 22.56
C GLY A 11 -6.55 64.65 21.24
N GLU A 12 -7.06 65.25 20.16
CA GLU A 12 -7.03 64.69 18.80
C GLU A 12 -5.60 64.57 18.22
N ASP A 13 -4.72 65.52 18.49
CA ASP A 13 -3.33 65.50 18.03
C ASP A 13 -2.54 64.35 18.70
N VAL A 14 -2.83 64.11 19.99
CA VAL A 14 -2.25 63.00 20.76
C VAL A 14 -2.75 61.65 20.23
N GLU A 15 -4.03 61.54 19.88
CA GLU A 15 -4.62 60.34 19.29
C GLU A 15 -3.97 59.96 17.94
N VAL A 16 -3.81 60.94 17.04
CA VAL A 16 -3.17 60.71 15.73
C VAL A 16 -1.70 60.33 15.92
N PHE A 17 -0.99 60.99 16.84
CA PHE A 17 0.41 60.71 17.13
C PHE A 17 0.62 59.29 17.68
N VAL A 18 -0.20 58.87 18.65
CA VAL A 18 -0.19 57.51 19.21
C VAL A 18 -0.51 56.47 18.14
N GLY A 19 -1.48 56.74 17.26
CA GLY A 19 -1.80 55.85 16.14
C GLY A 19 -0.64 55.67 15.16
N VAL A 20 0.10 56.74 14.84
CA VAL A 20 1.28 56.68 13.97
C VAL A 20 2.44 55.93 14.64
N LEU A 21 2.68 56.16 15.94
CA LEU A 21 3.73 55.44 16.68
C LEU A 21 3.43 53.95 16.81
N ALA A 22 2.19 53.59 17.15
CA ALA A 22 1.76 52.20 17.23
C ALA A 22 1.80 51.49 15.86
N GLY A 23 1.49 52.21 14.77
CA GLY A 23 1.55 51.67 13.41
C GLY A 23 2.96 51.57 12.81
N SER A 24 3.95 52.27 13.36
CA SER A 24 5.34 52.30 12.83
C SER A 24 6.31 51.38 13.54
N GLY A 25 5.84 50.57 14.50
CA GLY A 25 6.69 49.65 15.27
C GLY A 25 7.39 50.31 16.47
N SER A 26 6.76 51.34 17.07
CA SER A 26 7.20 51.97 18.32
C SER A 26 6.06 52.03 19.34
N ALA A 27 5.31 50.93 19.48
CA ALA A 27 4.13 50.83 20.32
C ALA A 27 4.45 50.94 21.82
N ARG A 28 5.68 50.61 22.24
CA ARG A 28 6.16 50.88 23.60
C ARG A 28 6.25 52.39 23.90
N GLU A 29 6.81 53.17 22.97
CA GLU A 29 6.87 54.63 23.11
C GLU A 29 5.46 55.23 23.04
N ALA A 30 4.59 54.66 22.21
CA ALA A 30 3.18 55.02 22.17
C ALA A 30 2.48 54.78 23.52
N ALA A 31 2.71 53.65 24.19
CA ALA A 31 2.18 53.35 25.52
C ALA A 31 2.67 54.36 26.58
N GLU A 32 3.95 54.72 26.57
CA GLU A 32 4.52 55.73 27.47
C GLU A 32 3.92 57.12 27.25
N VAL A 33 3.63 57.48 25.99
CA VAL A 33 2.92 58.73 25.66
C VAL A 33 1.51 58.71 26.23
N VAL A 34 0.76 57.62 26.07
CA VAL A 34 -0.60 57.53 26.63
C VAL A 34 -0.58 57.62 28.16
N ARG A 35 0.35 56.93 28.84
CA ARG A 35 0.55 57.03 30.31
C ARG A 35 0.79 58.46 30.79
N LYS A 36 1.45 59.28 29.99
CA LYS A 36 1.79 60.67 30.36
C LYS A 36 0.60 61.62 30.25
N TYR A 37 -0.37 61.34 29.38
CA TYR A 37 -1.49 62.25 29.08
C TYR A 37 -2.86 61.75 29.57
N VAL A 38 -2.93 60.54 30.13
CA VAL A 38 -4.07 60.03 30.91
C VAL A 38 -3.83 60.37 32.39
N GLY A 39 -4.58 61.32 32.95
CA GLY A 39 -4.43 61.81 34.33
C GLY A 39 -5.75 61.86 35.09
N GLU A 40 -5.69 61.67 36.41
CA GLU A 40 -6.84 61.72 37.33
C GLU A 40 -7.58 63.07 37.25
N GLU A 41 -8.92 63.03 37.36
CA GLU A 41 -9.79 64.21 37.35
C GLU A 41 -9.29 65.28 38.35
N GLY A 42 -8.61 66.31 37.85
CA GLY A 42 -8.17 67.44 38.66
C GLY A 42 -6.85 68.08 38.23
N GLU A 43 -5.94 67.36 37.57
CA GLU A 43 -4.66 67.90 37.12
C GLU A 43 -4.43 67.65 35.62
N GLY A 44 -5.09 68.45 34.78
CA GLY A 44 -4.63 68.71 33.41
C GLY A 44 -4.48 67.49 32.46
N GLY A 45 -5.31 66.46 32.60
CA GLY A 45 -5.41 65.40 31.58
C GLY A 45 -5.87 65.99 30.24
N VAL A 46 -5.07 65.83 29.19
CA VAL A 46 -5.35 66.38 27.84
C VAL A 46 -6.31 65.47 27.05
N LEU A 47 -6.30 64.17 27.33
CA LEU A 47 -7.15 63.18 26.66
C LEU A 47 -8.49 63.02 27.38
N ARG A 48 -9.59 63.11 26.62
CA ARG A 48 -10.91 62.69 27.14
C ARG A 48 -10.97 61.16 27.22
N GLU A 49 -11.85 60.64 28.06
CA GLU A 49 -12.05 59.19 28.25
C GLU A 49 -12.17 58.42 26.92
N ALA A 50 -12.99 58.90 25.98
CA ALA A 50 -13.15 58.27 24.67
C ALA A 50 -11.90 58.33 23.75
N GLU A 51 -11.06 59.35 23.90
CA GLU A 51 -9.79 59.50 23.14
C GLU A 51 -8.71 58.60 23.74
N ALA A 52 -8.64 58.52 25.07
CA ALA A 52 -7.78 57.58 25.79
C ALA A 52 -8.10 56.13 25.41
N LEU A 53 -9.39 55.77 25.28
CA LEU A 53 -9.80 54.43 24.83
C LEU A 53 -9.26 54.09 23.43
N ARG A 54 -9.38 55.00 22.45
CA ARG A 54 -8.88 54.78 21.09
C ARG A 54 -7.35 54.70 21.04
N CYS A 55 -6.67 55.51 21.86
CA CYS A 55 -5.22 55.47 22.01
C CYS A 55 -4.75 54.11 22.55
N TRP A 56 -5.37 53.61 23.63
CA TRP A 56 -5.04 52.31 24.20
C TRP A 56 -5.34 51.15 23.25
N GLU A 57 -6.44 51.18 22.49
CA GLU A 57 -6.71 50.18 21.45
C GLU A 57 -5.64 50.16 20.35
N ALA A 58 -5.18 51.34 19.90
CA ALA A 58 -4.11 51.44 18.91
C ALA A 58 -2.79 50.89 19.44
N VAL A 59 -2.43 51.22 20.69
CA VAL A 59 -1.23 50.72 21.37
C VAL A 59 -1.27 49.19 21.50
N MET A 60 -2.37 48.62 21.96
CA MET A 60 -2.50 47.17 22.14
C MET A 60 -2.40 46.42 20.79
N ARG A 61 -2.98 46.96 19.71
CA ARG A 61 -2.81 46.41 18.35
C ARG A 61 -1.36 46.53 17.84
N GLY A 62 -0.67 47.63 18.14
CA GLY A 62 0.74 47.81 17.81
C GLY A 62 1.67 46.82 18.56
N LEU A 63 1.43 46.65 19.86
CA LEU A 63 2.19 45.71 20.71
C LEU A 63 1.98 44.24 20.29
N GLU A 64 0.78 43.87 19.85
CA GLU A 64 0.51 42.54 19.25
C GLU A 64 1.39 42.30 18.01
N ALA A 65 1.59 43.33 17.16
CA ALA A 65 2.39 43.23 15.94
C ALA A 65 3.90 43.17 16.23
N GLU A 66 4.37 43.82 17.29
CA GLU A 66 5.77 43.82 17.73
C GLU A 66 6.17 42.53 18.47
N GLY A 67 5.20 41.84 19.09
CA GLY A 67 5.38 40.52 19.68
C GLY A 67 6.02 40.50 21.07
N ASP A 68 5.96 41.59 21.83
CA ASP A 68 6.51 41.67 23.20
C ASP A 68 5.45 41.31 24.26
N GLU A 69 5.54 40.10 24.82
CA GLU A 69 4.61 39.59 25.85
C GLU A 69 4.60 40.47 27.11
N ARG A 70 5.76 40.96 27.56
CA ARG A 70 5.87 41.63 28.86
C ARG A 70 5.19 42.99 28.81
N VAL A 71 5.53 43.77 27.79
CA VAL A 71 4.97 45.11 27.60
C VAL A 71 3.47 45.02 27.30
N LEU A 72 3.02 43.99 26.58
CA LEU A 72 1.60 43.77 26.30
C LEU A 72 0.76 43.50 27.56
N VAL A 73 1.26 42.66 28.49
CA VAL A 73 0.55 42.36 29.75
C VAL A 73 0.64 43.52 30.73
N GLU A 74 1.81 44.16 30.88
CA GLU A 74 2.00 45.35 31.71
C GLU A 74 1.09 46.50 31.27
N THR A 75 1.03 46.76 29.95
CA THR A 75 0.18 47.81 29.39
C THR A 75 -1.30 47.54 29.63
N TRP A 76 -1.72 46.27 29.65
CA TRP A 76 -3.09 45.95 30.04
C TRP A 76 -3.35 46.12 31.55
N GLU A 77 -2.42 45.75 32.43
CA GLU A 77 -2.57 46.01 33.86
C GLU A 77 -2.71 47.50 34.16
N ASP A 78 -1.95 48.35 33.45
CA ASP A 78 -2.05 49.81 33.54
C ASP A 78 -3.42 50.33 33.11
N VAL A 79 -3.98 49.82 32.00
CA VAL A 79 -5.32 50.20 31.53
C VAL A 79 -6.37 49.83 32.58
N ARG A 80 -6.24 48.67 33.23
CA ARG A 80 -7.16 48.26 34.31
C ARG A 80 -7.07 49.16 35.54
N GLU A 81 -5.86 49.56 35.93
CA GLU A 81 -5.63 50.44 37.08
C GLU A 81 -6.10 51.87 36.82
N SER A 82 -6.10 52.32 35.56
CA SER A 82 -6.57 53.66 35.16
C SER A 82 -8.10 53.87 35.21
N HIS A 83 -8.89 52.86 35.61
CA HIS A 83 -10.36 52.88 35.67
C HIS A 83 -11.07 53.22 34.33
N ALA A 84 -10.36 53.17 33.20
CA ALA A 84 -10.95 53.37 31.88
C ALA A 84 -11.89 52.21 31.49
N ALA A 85 -12.97 52.50 30.78
CA ALA A 85 -13.92 51.49 30.31
C ALA A 85 -13.24 50.46 29.39
N VAL A 86 -13.10 49.21 29.85
CA VAL A 86 -12.43 48.14 29.09
C VAL A 86 -13.23 47.83 27.83
N THR A 87 -12.59 47.89 26.66
CA THR A 87 -13.21 47.51 25.39
C THR A 87 -12.64 46.17 24.88
N ALA A 88 -13.44 45.46 24.08
CA ALA A 88 -13.02 44.22 23.45
C ALA A 88 -11.77 44.41 22.54
N GLY A 89 -11.58 45.60 21.98
CA GLY A 89 -10.43 45.96 21.15
C GLY A 89 -9.11 46.03 21.91
N MET A 90 -9.12 46.15 23.24
CA MET A 90 -7.91 46.16 24.08
C MET A 90 -7.47 44.76 24.52
N MET A 91 -8.43 43.90 24.84
CA MET A 91 -8.15 42.52 25.28
C MET A 91 -8.03 41.53 24.12
N GLY A 92 -8.69 41.79 22.99
CA GLY A 92 -8.58 40.98 21.77
C GLY A 92 -7.14 40.75 21.28
N PRO A 93 -6.27 41.78 21.22
CA PRO A 93 -4.85 41.65 20.90
C PRO A 93 -4.07 40.71 21.82
N VAL A 94 -4.36 40.72 23.14
CA VAL A 94 -3.71 39.82 24.12
C VAL A 94 -4.06 38.36 23.84
N VAL A 95 -5.34 38.08 23.58
CA VAL A 95 -5.79 36.73 23.21
C VAL A 95 -5.14 36.28 21.90
N ARG A 96 -5.11 37.14 20.86
CA ARG A 96 -4.49 36.82 19.56
C ARG A 96 -3.00 36.58 19.68
N PHE A 97 -2.28 37.34 20.51
CA PHE A 97 -0.86 37.14 20.78
C PHE A 97 -0.57 35.72 21.30
N TYR A 98 -1.29 35.29 22.35
CA TYR A 98 -1.12 33.94 22.91
C TYR A 98 -1.61 32.84 21.95
N CYS A 99 -2.59 33.13 21.09
CA CYS A 99 -2.99 32.21 20.03
C CYS A 99 -1.89 31.99 18.99
N ARG A 100 -1.25 33.06 18.51
CA ARG A 100 -0.11 32.98 17.59
C ARG A 100 1.13 32.33 18.23
N GLY A 101 1.30 32.50 19.55
CA GLY A 101 2.34 31.82 20.33
C GLY A 101 2.08 30.33 20.58
N GLY A 102 0.91 29.80 20.23
CA GLY A 102 0.57 28.39 20.42
C GLY A 102 0.22 27.99 21.87
N GLU A 103 0.01 28.95 22.76
CA GLU A 103 -0.20 28.72 24.20
C GLU A 103 -1.68 28.60 24.58
N VAL A 104 -2.22 27.39 24.50
CA VAL A 104 -3.66 27.09 24.77
C VAL A 104 -4.12 27.57 26.14
N ARG A 105 -3.36 27.28 27.21
CA ARG A 105 -3.79 27.59 28.58
C ARG A 105 -3.92 29.09 28.83
N ARG A 106 -2.94 29.87 28.37
CA ARG A 106 -2.94 31.32 28.54
C ARG A 106 -3.98 31.97 27.63
N ALA A 107 -4.09 31.52 26.38
CA ALA A 107 -5.12 32.00 25.46
C ALA A 107 -6.54 31.75 26.01
N ARG A 108 -6.81 30.55 26.56
CA ARG A 108 -8.09 30.21 27.18
C ARG A 108 -8.39 31.07 28.41
N MET A 109 -7.42 31.25 29.30
CA MET A 109 -7.56 32.13 30.47
C MET A 109 -7.93 33.56 30.07
N TRP A 110 -7.22 34.12 29.09
CA TRP A 110 -7.49 35.48 28.59
C TRP A 110 -8.84 35.59 27.88
N TYR A 111 -9.25 34.55 27.14
CA TYR A 111 -10.53 34.48 26.46
C TYR A 111 -11.71 34.35 27.44
N GLU A 112 -11.61 33.49 28.45
CA GLU A 112 -12.63 33.35 29.50
C GLU A 112 -12.77 34.62 30.33
N ARG A 113 -11.65 35.32 30.56
CA ARG A 113 -11.66 36.63 31.23
C ARG A 113 -12.38 37.69 30.39
N LEU A 114 -12.19 37.67 29.07
CA LEU A 114 -12.86 38.59 28.13
C LEU A 114 -14.38 38.36 28.10
N VAL A 115 -14.81 37.10 27.98
CA VAL A 115 -16.22 36.74 27.80
C VAL A 115 -17.00 36.66 29.11
N GLY A 116 -16.42 36.03 30.14
CA GLY A 116 -17.09 35.76 31.42
C GLY A 116 -16.78 36.76 32.54
N GLY A 117 -15.61 37.40 32.50
CA GLY A 117 -15.18 38.38 33.51
C GLY A 117 -15.76 39.77 33.25
N GLU A 118 -15.40 40.36 32.11
CA GLU A 118 -15.80 41.72 31.73
C GLU A 118 -17.12 41.77 30.94
N GLY A 119 -17.65 40.62 30.48
CA GLY A 119 -18.91 40.53 29.72
C GLY A 119 -18.86 41.14 28.32
N LEU A 120 -17.66 41.26 27.74
CA LEU A 120 -17.43 41.91 26.44
C LEU A 120 -17.60 40.90 25.30
N VAL A 121 -18.10 41.38 24.15
CA VAL A 121 -18.21 40.57 22.92
C VAL A 121 -16.87 40.63 22.18
N PRO A 122 -16.14 39.50 22.02
CA PRO A 122 -14.86 39.50 21.32
C PRO A 122 -15.02 39.86 19.83
N GLU A 123 -13.96 40.44 19.24
CA GLU A 123 -13.89 40.66 17.79
C GLU A 123 -13.86 39.31 17.04
N LEU A 124 -14.44 39.25 15.83
CA LEU A 124 -14.46 38.03 15.01
C LEU A 124 -13.04 37.51 14.72
N GLU A 125 -12.06 38.40 14.58
CA GLU A 125 -10.63 38.03 14.41
C GLU A 125 -10.07 37.29 15.63
N THR A 126 -10.45 37.71 16.84
CA THR A 126 -10.06 37.02 18.07
C THR A 126 -10.65 35.62 18.14
N HIS A 127 -11.92 35.46 17.75
CA HIS A 127 -12.54 34.13 17.64
C HIS A 127 -11.85 33.24 16.59
N VAL A 128 -11.44 33.80 15.45
CA VAL A 128 -10.77 33.06 14.37
C VAL A 128 -9.41 32.55 14.81
N GLU A 129 -8.60 33.36 15.47
CA GLU A 129 -7.27 32.94 15.97
C GLU A 129 -7.40 31.88 17.06
N VAL A 130 -8.41 31.98 17.93
CA VAL A 130 -8.72 30.93 18.91
C VAL A 130 -9.14 29.63 18.22
N LEU A 131 -10.02 29.69 17.21
CA LEU A 131 -10.43 28.52 16.43
C LEU A 131 -9.27 27.89 15.64
N ARG A 132 -8.31 28.69 15.16
CA ARG A 132 -7.06 28.18 14.55
C ARG A 132 -6.19 27.46 15.57
N LEU A 133 -5.96 28.06 16.72
CA LEU A 133 -5.21 27.44 17.81
C LEU A 133 -5.85 26.11 18.24
N CYS A 134 -7.18 26.09 18.38
CA CYS A 134 -7.91 24.87 18.71
C CYS A 134 -7.76 23.79 17.63
N ALA A 135 -7.74 24.18 16.35
CA ALA A 135 -7.53 23.25 15.24
C ALA A 135 -6.10 22.66 15.25
N GLU A 136 -5.09 23.48 15.54
CA GLU A 136 -3.69 23.05 15.60
C GLU A 136 -3.39 22.13 16.80
N LYS A 137 -4.06 22.38 17.94
CA LYS A 137 -3.81 21.66 19.19
C LYS A 137 -4.82 20.56 19.50
N GLY A 138 -5.88 20.44 18.69
CA GLY A 138 -6.90 19.39 18.81
C GLY A 138 -7.92 19.62 19.93
N GLU A 139 -8.11 20.86 20.37
CA GLU A 139 -9.00 21.24 21.49
C GLU A 139 -10.44 21.45 21.00
N THR A 140 -11.22 20.36 20.97
CA THR A 140 -12.57 20.37 20.38
C THR A 140 -13.64 20.97 21.29
N GLU A 141 -13.55 20.79 22.61
CA GLU A 141 -14.53 21.31 23.58
C GLU A 141 -14.49 22.83 23.66
N TRP A 142 -13.29 23.40 23.79
CA TRP A 142 -13.12 24.85 23.83
C TRP A 142 -13.51 25.51 22.49
N ALA A 143 -13.21 24.86 21.36
CA ALA A 143 -13.68 25.33 20.06
C ALA A 143 -15.21 25.36 19.94
N GLN A 144 -15.93 24.40 20.53
CA GLN A 144 -17.39 24.40 20.55
C GLN A 144 -17.97 25.56 21.35
N GLU A 145 -17.38 25.88 22.51
CA GLU A 145 -17.76 27.03 23.34
C GLU A 145 -17.54 28.36 22.59
N VAL A 146 -16.35 28.53 22.02
CA VAL A 146 -15.97 29.71 21.25
C VAL A 146 -16.86 29.87 20.02
N PHE A 147 -17.17 28.76 19.33
CA PHE A 147 -18.05 28.76 18.17
C PHE A 147 -19.50 29.10 18.54
N ALA A 148 -20.03 28.55 19.65
CA ALA A 148 -21.33 28.94 20.16
C ALA A 148 -21.39 30.44 20.51
N ALA A 149 -20.30 31.00 21.03
CA ALA A 149 -20.19 32.44 21.27
C ALA A 149 -20.19 33.26 19.97
N VAL A 150 -19.53 32.79 18.90
CA VAL A 150 -19.61 33.41 17.56
C VAL A 150 -21.06 33.41 17.02
N LEU A 151 -21.80 32.33 17.24
CA LEU A 151 -23.20 32.21 16.80
C LEU A 151 -24.15 33.11 17.60
N ASN A 152 -23.97 33.18 18.92
CA ASN A 152 -24.85 33.93 19.82
C ASN A 152 -24.53 35.44 19.86
N GLY A 153 -23.28 35.83 19.62
CA GLY A 153 -22.81 37.23 19.63
C GLY A 153 -23.17 38.05 18.39
N GLY A 154 -23.92 37.49 17.44
CA GLY A 154 -24.27 38.14 16.16
C GLY A 154 -25.30 39.27 16.24
N GLY A 155 -25.84 39.59 17.43
CA GLY A 155 -26.90 40.58 17.61
C GLY A 155 -26.61 41.57 18.73
N GLY A 156 -25.83 42.61 18.45
CA GLY A 156 -25.60 43.71 19.39
C GLY A 156 -24.78 44.82 18.73
N GLY A 157 -25.47 45.89 18.33
CA GLY A 157 -24.84 47.06 17.73
C GLY A 157 -24.00 47.85 18.73
N GLY A 158 -22.95 48.48 18.21
CA GLY A 158 -22.11 49.43 18.93
C GLY A 158 -20.84 49.67 18.13
N GLY A 159 -20.70 50.86 17.55
CA GLY A 159 -19.70 51.18 16.55
C GLY A 159 -18.27 51.35 17.10
N GLY A 160 -17.32 51.28 16.18
CA GLY A 160 -15.92 51.65 16.39
C GLY A 160 -14.95 50.56 15.94
N GLY A 161 -14.16 50.84 14.89
CA GLY A 161 -13.00 50.03 14.53
C GLY A 161 -13.24 48.90 13.53
N GLY A 162 -13.60 49.25 12.28
CA GLY A 162 -13.60 48.32 11.17
C GLY A 162 -12.17 47.89 10.79
N ALA A 163 -11.62 46.89 11.49
CA ALA A 163 -10.61 46.01 10.91
C ALA A 163 -11.35 45.00 10.02
N GLY A 164 -11.03 45.02 8.72
CA GLY A 164 -11.71 44.22 7.72
C GLY A 164 -11.46 42.74 7.96
N VAL A 165 -12.49 42.03 8.42
CA VAL A 165 -12.47 40.56 8.56
C VAL A 165 -11.99 39.95 7.24
N SER A 166 -10.91 39.19 7.29
CA SER A 166 -10.32 38.59 6.08
C SER A 166 -11.17 37.43 5.55
N ARG A 167 -10.93 37.04 4.30
CA ARG A 167 -11.63 35.90 3.69
C ARG A 167 -11.27 34.59 4.36
N GLU A 168 -10.00 34.43 4.75
CA GLU A 168 -9.46 33.28 5.45
C GLU A 168 -10.12 33.10 6.83
N ALA A 169 -10.51 34.21 7.48
CA ALA A 169 -11.25 34.18 8.73
C ALA A 169 -12.66 33.58 8.55
N TRP A 170 -13.38 33.99 7.51
CA TRP A 170 -14.68 33.40 7.18
C TRP A 170 -14.58 31.94 6.77
N ASP A 171 -13.53 31.55 6.05
CA ASP A 171 -13.30 30.16 5.67
C ASP A 171 -13.11 29.27 6.92
N VAL A 172 -12.34 29.73 7.92
CA VAL A 172 -12.17 29.01 9.20
C VAL A 172 -13.50 28.86 9.94
N VAL A 173 -14.28 29.94 10.06
CA VAL A 173 -15.59 29.91 10.75
C VAL A 173 -16.56 28.96 10.08
N LEU A 174 -16.65 28.99 8.74
CA LEU A 174 -17.54 28.11 7.99
C LEU A 174 -17.08 26.65 8.03
N GLN A 175 -15.77 26.39 8.01
CA GLN A 175 -15.22 25.04 8.19
C GLN A 175 -15.56 24.49 9.58
N TRP A 176 -15.38 25.27 10.64
CA TRP A 176 -15.75 24.88 12.00
C TRP A 176 -17.26 24.68 12.17
N ALA A 177 -18.08 25.49 11.51
CA ALA A 177 -19.52 25.29 11.47
C ALA A 177 -19.90 23.92 10.90
N ASP A 178 -19.24 23.52 9.81
CA ASP A 178 -19.42 22.20 9.20
C ASP A 178 -18.94 21.06 10.11
N VAL A 179 -17.88 21.26 10.89
CA VAL A 179 -17.38 20.26 11.86
C VAL A 179 -18.34 20.07 13.02
N ILE A 180 -18.76 21.16 13.65
CA ILE A 180 -19.48 21.11 14.93
C ILE A 180 -20.96 20.81 14.73
N THR A 181 -21.58 21.45 13.74
CA THR A 181 -23.04 21.39 13.59
C THR A 181 -23.48 20.35 12.57
N GLY A 182 -22.71 20.18 11.47
CA GLY A 182 -23.09 19.33 10.33
C GLY A 182 -24.45 19.70 9.70
N ASP A 183 -25.04 20.83 10.10
CA ASP A 183 -26.36 21.30 9.68
C ASP A 183 -26.22 22.34 8.57
N SER A 184 -26.87 22.06 7.44
CA SER A 184 -26.92 22.97 6.30
C SER A 184 -27.68 24.27 6.61
N ASN A 185 -28.54 24.27 7.64
CA ASN A 185 -29.24 25.47 8.09
C ASN A 185 -28.30 26.45 8.80
N GLU A 186 -27.32 25.94 9.54
CA GLU A 186 -26.41 26.81 10.30
C GLU A 186 -25.37 27.45 9.38
N ILE A 187 -24.79 26.67 8.46
CA ILE A 187 -23.97 27.20 7.37
C ILE A 187 -24.76 28.21 6.54
N SER A 188 -26.06 27.98 6.36
CA SER A 188 -26.95 28.91 5.67
C SER A 188 -27.11 30.25 6.39
N ARG A 189 -27.26 30.23 7.71
CA ARG A 189 -27.32 31.43 8.56
C ARG A 189 -26.00 32.19 8.53
N LEU A 190 -24.87 31.49 8.61
CA LEU A 190 -23.55 32.10 8.53
C LEU A 190 -23.28 32.75 7.16
N LEU A 191 -23.71 32.12 6.07
CA LEU A 191 -23.60 32.71 4.73
C LEU A 191 -24.50 33.94 4.55
N THR A 192 -25.67 34.00 5.21
CA THR A 192 -26.50 35.22 5.22
C THR A 192 -25.85 36.34 6.04
N LEU A 193 -25.27 36.02 7.20
CA LEU A 193 -24.52 36.97 8.02
C LEU A 193 -23.29 37.52 7.28
N MET A 194 -22.58 36.66 6.55
CA MET A 194 -21.46 37.06 5.70
C MET A 194 -21.93 38.05 4.63
N LYS A 195 -23.09 37.83 4.00
CA LYS A 195 -23.67 38.73 3.01
C LYS A 195 -24.10 40.09 3.60
N GLU A 196 -24.64 40.09 4.81
CA GLU A 196 -25.03 41.32 5.51
C GLU A 196 -23.81 42.16 5.91
N ARG A 197 -22.74 41.52 6.40
CA ARG A 197 -21.47 42.18 6.74
C ARG A 197 -20.64 42.58 5.53
N ALA A 198 -20.92 42.01 4.35
CA ALA A 198 -20.23 42.37 3.12
C ALA A 198 -20.42 43.85 2.73
N ALA A 199 -21.49 44.51 3.20
CA ALA A 199 -21.69 45.95 2.99
C ALA A 199 -20.59 46.80 3.64
N THR A 200 -19.95 46.31 4.71
CA THR A 200 -18.88 46.99 5.44
C THR A 200 -17.49 46.45 5.10
N THR A 201 -17.35 45.18 4.73
CA THR A 201 -16.04 44.52 4.49
C THR A 201 -15.73 44.29 3.01
N GLY A 202 -16.72 44.36 2.11
CA GLY A 202 -16.57 44.07 0.68
C GLY A 202 -16.42 42.58 0.33
N ILE A 203 -16.46 41.67 1.32
CA ILE A 203 -16.28 40.22 1.10
C ILE A 203 -17.63 39.52 0.99
N HIS A 204 -18.01 39.16 -0.23
CA HIS A 204 -19.24 38.41 -0.50
C HIS A 204 -18.99 36.90 -0.57
N PRO A 205 -19.97 36.06 -0.19
CA PRO A 205 -19.89 34.63 -0.44
C PRO A 205 -19.87 34.38 -1.95
N THR A 206 -18.85 33.68 -2.43
CA THR A 206 -18.69 33.28 -3.84
C THR A 206 -18.72 31.76 -3.98
N ILE A 207 -18.71 31.27 -5.21
CA ILE A 207 -18.56 29.83 -5.48
C ILE A 207 -17.28 29.26 -4.87
N GLU A 208 -16.23 30.07 -4.72
CA GLU A 208 -14.97 29.64 -4.13
C GLU A 208 -15.10 29.35 -2.63
N THR A 209 -15.97 30.07 -1.90
CA THR A 209 -16.30 29.76 -0.50
C THR A 209 -16.89 28.34 -0.38
N PHE A 210 -17.77 27.96 -1.30
CA PHE A 210 -18.30 26.59 -1.35
C PHE A 210 -17.25 25.56 -1.78
N ASN A 211 -16.37 25.91 -2.72
CA ASN A 211 -15.29 25.00 -3.13
C ASN A 211 -14.34 24.68 -1.97
N GLU A 212 -14.02 25.65 -1.10
CA GLU A 212 -13.22 25.40 0.09
C GLU A 212 -13.96 24.53 1.12
N LEU A 213 -15.27 24.74 1.34
CA LEU A 213 -16.08 23.86 2.19
C LEU A 213 -16.15 22.43 1.66
N ILE A 214 -16.29 22.25 0.35
CA ILE A 214 -16.29 20.93 -0.29
C ILE A 214 -14.92 20.27 -0.15
N ARG A 215 -13.83 21.00 -0.43
CA ARG A 215 -12.45 20.50 -0.27
C ARG A 215 -12.16 20.08 1.17
N PHE A 216 -12.59 20.89 2.13
CA PHE A 216 -12.46 20.59 3.55
C PHE A 216 -13.28 19.36 3.98
N ALA A 217 -14.48 19.17 3.42
CA ALA A 217 -15.25 17.96 3.66
C ALA A 217 -14.58 16.71 3.05
N ILE A 218 -13.97 16.84 1.86
CA ILE A 218 -13.20 15.76 1.22
C ILE A 218 -11.97 15.37 2.05
N SER A 219 -11.21 16.34 2.57
CA SER A 219 -10.01 16.05 3.37
C SER A 219 -10.31 15.32 4.68
N ARG A 220 -11.54 15.45 5.21
CA ARG A 220 -12.02 14.69 6.37
C ARG A 220 -12.66 13.34 6.03
N GLY A 221 -12.83 13.03 4.73
CA GLY A 221 -13.56 11.85 4.27
C GLY A 221 -15.08 11.94 4.43
N ASP A 222 -15.65 13.11 4.75
CA ASP A 222 -17.11 13.30 4.85
C ASP A 222 -17.72 13.75 3.52
N TYR A 223 -17.91 12.78 2.63
CA TYR A 223 -18.49 13.02 1.30
C TYR A 223 -20.00 13.36 1.34
N ARG A 224 -20.68 13.13 2.47
CA ARG A 224 -22.10 13.50 2.61
C ARG A 224 -22.23 15.01 2.77
N SER A 225 -21.38 15.60 3.61
CA SER A 225 -21.33 17.05 3.82
C SER A 225 -20.85 17.78 2.57
N ALA A 226 -19.83 17.26 1.87
CA ALA A 226 -19.42 17.76 0.55
C ALA A 226 -20.61 17.88 -0.44
N ARG A 227 -21.44 16.83 -0.53
CA ARG A 227 -22.63 16.84 -1.40
C ARG A 227 -23.72 17.81 -0.91
N LYS A 228 -23.89 17.99 0.40
CA LYS A 228 -24.84 18.96 0.98
C LYS A 228 -24.42 20.39 0.60
N HIS A 229 -23.14 20.74 0.76
CA HIS A 229 -22.60 22.06 0.44
C HIS A 229 -22.74 22.37 -1.05
N HIS A 230 -22.46 21.39 -1.90
CA HIS A 230 -22.66 21.54 -3.34
C HIS A 230 -24.14 21.80 -3.70
N LYS A 231 -25.08 21.04 -3.13
CA LYS A 231 -26.52 21.29 -3.33
C LYS A 231 -26.94 22.67 -2.83
N LEU A 232 -26.37 23.11 -1.72
CA LEU A 232 -26.63 24.41 -1.13
C LEU A 232 -26.15 25.56 -2.04
N ALA A 233 -24.99 25.41 -2.68
CA ALA A 233 -24.47 26.35 -3.67
C ALA A 233 -25.45 26.51 -4.85
N ILE A 234 -25.96 25.40 -5.39
CA ILE A 234 -26.95 25.40 -6.47
C ILE A 234 -28.26 26.08 -6.01
N HIS A 235 -28.76 25.75 -4.81
CA HIS A 235 -29.99 26.36 -4.29
C HIS A 235 -29.87 27.88 -4.14
N ARG A 236 -28.67 28.37 -3.80
CA ARG A 236 -28.34 29.79 -3.73
C ARG A 236 -27.98 30.43 -5.08
N ARG A 237 -28.14 29.70 -6.19
CA ARG A 237 -27.91 30.16 -7.57
C ARG A 237 -26.46 30.54 -7.87
N PHE A 238 -25.49 29.94 -7.18
CA PHE A 238 -24.10 30.04 -7.59
C PHE A 238 -23.84 29.04 -8.73
N ALA A 239 -23.35 29.54 -9.87
CA ALA A 239 -22.98 28.70 -10.99
C ALA A 239 -21.71 27.90 -10.65
N PRO A 240 -21.68 26.58 -10.93
CA PRO A 240 -20.47 25.78 -10.74
C PRO A 240 -19.38 26.28 -11.69
N ASN A 241 -18.16 26.35 -11.19
CA ASN A 241 -16.98 26.58 -12.02
C ASN A 241 -16.20 25.27 -12.20
N ARG A 242 -15.18 25.29 -13.05
CA ARG A 242 -14.23 24.17 -13.25
C ARG A 242 -13.84 23.46 -11.95
N ARG A 243 -13.43 24.23 -10.94
CA ARG A 243 -12.99 23.68 -9.64
C ARG A 243 -14.14 23.03 -8.87
N THR A 244 -15.36 23.54 -8.99
CA THR A 244 -16.56 22.89 -8.44
C THR A 244 -16.85 21.57 -9.16
N LEU A 245 -16.64 21.47 -10.49
CA LEU A 245 -16.81 20.23 -11.25
C LEU A 245 -15.74 19.19 -10.89
N GLU A 246 -14.48 19.61 -10.73
CA GLU A 246 -13.38 18.75 -10.29
C GLU A 246 -13.65 18.13 -8.92
N LEU A 247 -13.99 18.98 -7.93
CA LEU A 247 -14.33 18.53 -6.58
C LEU A 247 -15.57 17.64 -6.58
N GLN A 248 -16.52 17.87 -7.49
CA GLN A 248 -17.69 17.01 -7.65
C GLN A 248 -17.34 15.60 -8.09
N ILE A 249 -16.49 15.47 -9.11
CA ILE A 249 -16.01 14.16 -9.56
C ILE A 249 -15.25 13.48 -8.41
N GLU A 250 -14.36 14.20 -7.74
CA GLU A 250 -13.54 13.68 -6.63
C GLU A 250 -14.40 13.13 -5.48
N TYR A 251 -15.32 13.92 -4.90
CA TYR A 251 -16.13 13.43 -3.78
C TYR A 251 -17.09 12.31 -4.20
N LEU A 252 -17.61 12.31 -5.44
CA LEU A 252 -18.51 11.25 -5.90
C LEU A 252 -17.77 9.93 -6.08
N VAL A 253 -16.57 9.97 -6.64
CA VAL A 253 -15.71 8.80 -6.80
C VAL A 253 -15.30 8.25 -5.43
N LEU A 254 -14.82 9.10 -4.53
CA LEU A 254 -14.41 8.69 -3.18
C LEU A 254 -15.60 8.18 -2.34
N ALA A 255 -16.82 8.68 -2.57
CA ALA A 255 -18.04 8.16 -1.97
C ALA A 255 -18.54 6.83 -2.57
N GLY A 256 -17.86 6.27 -3.57
CA GLY A 256 -18.26 5.06 -4.30
C GLY A 256 -19.47 5.25 -5.23
N LYS A 257 -19.81 6.49 -5.59
CA LYS A 257 -20.93 6.83 -6.49
C LYS A 257 -20.46 7.10 -7.91
N THR A 258 -19.64 6.18 -8.42
CA THR A 258 -19.03 6.21 -9.77
C THR A 258 -20.04 6.47 -10.89
N LYS A 259 -21.24 5.89 -10.81
CA LYS A 259 -22.31 6.04 -11.83
C LYS A 259 -22.83 7.47 -12.02
N LEU A 260 -22.66 8.36 -11.03
CA LEU A 260 -23.12 9.76 -11.10
C LEU A 260 -22.06 10.71 -11.66
N ALA A 261 -20.81 10.27 -11.79
CA ALA A 261 -19.71 11.10 -12.25
C ALA A 261 -19.65 11.34 -13.78
N PRO A 262 -20.05 10.42 -14.68
CA PRO A 262 -19.92 10.63 -16.13
C PRO A 262 -20.63 11.87 -16.69
N PRO A 263 -21.86 12.23 -16.25
CA PRO A 263 -22.50 13.47 -16.72
C PRO A 263 -21.73 14.73 -16.32
N ILE A 264 -21.04 14.70 -15.18
CA ILE A 264 -20.25 15.83 -14.67
C ILE A 264 -18.92 15.91 -15.43
N TYR A 265 -18.34 14.75 -15.78
CA TYR A 265 -17.21 14.68 -16.68
C TYR A 265 -17.50 15.31 -18.04
N GLU A 266 -18.66 15.03 -18.65
CA GLU A 266 -19.04 15.66 -19.93
C GLU A 266 -19.22 17.19 -19.81
N GLN A 267 -19.68 17.69 -18.65
CA GLN A 267 -19.73 19.13 -18.38
C GLN A 267 -18.33 19.73 -18.28
N LEU A 268 -17.39 19.05 -17.60
CA LEU A 268 -15.99 19.49 -17.49
C LEU A 268 -15.30 19.51 -18.85
N ARG A 269 -15.57 18.52 -19.71
CA ARG A 269 -15.00 18.45 -21.06
C ARG A 269 -15.51 19.57 -21.98
N ALA A 270 -16.72 20.08 -21.76
CA ALA A 270 -17.27 21.19 -22.52
C ALA A 270 -16.63 22.55 -22.16
N GLU A 271 -15.88 22.64 -21.07
CA GLU A 271 -15.13 23.84 -20.70
C GLU A 271 -13.79 23.92 -21.45
N GLU A 272 -13.31 25.14 -21.73
CA GLU A 272 -11.99 25.36 -22.32
C GLU A 272 -10.89 25.05 -21.28
N LEU A 273 -10.25 23.89 -21.42
CA LEU A 273 -9.20 23.43 -20.50
C LEU A 273 -7.82 23.93 -20.94
N PRO A 274 -6.92 24.24 -19.97
CA PRO A 274 -5.55 24.61 -20.30
C PRO A 274 -4.80 23.44 -20.95
N PRO A 275 -3.82 23.72 -21.83
CA PRO A 275 -3.11 22.70 -22.63
C PRO A 275 -2.21 21.75 -21.82
N SER A 276 -1.98 22.04 -20.54
CA SER A 276 -1.32 21.15 -19.58
C SER A 276 -2.20 21.07 -18.33
N TYR A 277 -3.22 20.24 -18.41
CA TYR A 277 -4.20 20.08 -17.34
C TYR A 277 -3.92 18.79 -16.57
N PRO A 278 -3.56 18.84 -15.27
CA PRO A 278 -3.15 17.65 -14.50
C PRO A 278 -4.30 16.67 -14.19
N ALA A 279 -5.55 17.05 -14.48
CA ALA A 279 -6.73 16.19 -14.53
C ALA A 279 -6.88 15.18 -13.37
N HIS A 280 -6.50 15.54 -12.14
CA HIS A 280 -6.43 14.59 -11.02
C HIS A 280 -7.77 13.90 -10.73
N SER A 281 -8.86 14.68 -10.71
CA SER A 281 -10.23 14.18 -10.50
C SER A 281 -10.67 13.19 -11.59
N VAL A 282 -10.29 13.46 -12.85
CA VAL A 282 -10.57 12.58 -14.00
C VAL A 282 -9.75 11.29 -13.91
N GLN A 283 -8.48 11.36 -13.50
CA GLN A 283 -7.66 10.18 -13.25
C GLN A 283 -8.22 9.30 -12.12
N LEU A 284 -8.73 9.90 -11.05
CA LEU A 284 -9.44 9.19 -9.98
C LEU A 284 -10.71 8.50 -10.50
N LEU A 285 -11.50 9.19 -11.32
CA LEU A 285 -12.67 8.61 -11.97
C LEU A 285 -12.28 7.40 -12.83
N LEU A 286 -11.22 7.51 -13.64
CA LEU A 286 -10.72 6.43 -14.48
C LEU A 286 -10.32 5.22 -13.64
N GLN A 287 -9.58 5.43 -12.54
CA GLN A 287 -9.22 4.36 -11.60
C GLN A 287 -10.45 3.67 -11.00
N ALA A 288 -11.50 4.42 -10.68
CA ALA A 288 -12.72 3.86 -10.12
C ALA A 288 -13.52 3.07 -11.17
N LEU A 289 -13.61 3.58 -12.41
CA LEU A 289 -14.25 2.88 -13.53
C LEU A 289 -13.54 1.56 -13.86
N CYS A 290 -12.21 1.49 -13.71
CA CYS A 290 -11.46 0.23 -13.90
C CYS A 290 -11.81 -0.87 -12.88
N ARG A 291 -12.36 -0.50 -11.71
CA ARG A 291 -12.76 -1.46 -10.65
C ARG A 291 -14.22 -1.93 -10.80
N GLU A 292 -15.03 -1.22 -11.59
CA GLU A 292 -16.42 -1.58 -11.86
C GLU A 292 -16.52 -2.81 -12.78
N PRO A 293 -17.61 -3.60 -12.70
CA PRO A 293 -17.81 -4.75 -13.55
C PRO A 293 -17.87 -4.36 -15.03
N SER A 294 -17.35 -5.24 -15.90
CA SER A 294 -17.27 -5.01 -17.33
C SER A 294 -18.64 -4.76 -17.98
N SER A 295 -18.85 -3.54 -18.48
CA SER A 295 -19.93 -3.23 -19.41
C SER A 295 -19.35 -2.57 -20.68
N PRO A 296 -20.03 -2.67 -21.85
CA PRO A 296 -19.58 -2.01 -23.07
C PRO A 296 -19.52 -0.48 -22.89
N GLU A 297 -20.51 0.09 -22.20
CA GLU A 297 -20.60 1.52 -21.88
C GLU A 297 -19.40 2.00 -21.04
N ILE A 298 -19.00 1.23 -20.02
CA ILE A 298 -17.85 1.56 -19.18
C ILE A 298 -16.55 1.46 -19.98
N THR A 299 -16.42 0.46 -20.85
CA THR A 299 -15.23 0.30 -21.70
C THR A 299 -15.07 1.48 -22.65
N GLU A 300 -16.15 1.92 -23.31
CA GLU A 300 -16.15 3.09 -24.18
C GLU A 300 -15.81 4.38 -23.40
N LEU A 301 -16.34 4.52 -22.19
CA LEU A 301 -16.02 5.64 -21.32
C LEU A 301 -14.54 5.64 -20.90
N ILE A 302 -13.97 4.49 -20.55
CA ILE A 302 -12.53 4.35 -20.22
C ILE A 302 -11.67 4.75 -21.42
N THR A 303 -11.98 4.26 -22.61
CA THR A 303 -11.21 4.60 -23.83
C THR A 303 -11.26 6.08 -24.14
N ARG A 304 -12.45 6.70 -24.00
CA ARG A 304 -12.64 8.14 -24.23
C ARG A 304 -11.91 8.99 -23.20
N ILE A 305 -12.00 8.67 -21.91
CA ILE A 305 -11.25 9.40 -20.88
C ILE A 305 -9.75 9.27 -21.13
N HIS A 306 -9.27 8.10 -21.54
CA HIS A 306 -7.86 7.90 -21.87
C HIS A 306 -7.42 8.75 -23.07
N THR A 307 -8.22 8.86 -24.14
CA THR A 307 -7.91 9.73 -25.28
C THR A 307 -7.89 11.21 -24.88
N ASP A 308 -8.87 11.64 -24.09
CA ASP A 308 -8.99 13.03 -23.65
C ASP A 308 -7.79 13.43 -22.74
N LEU A 309 -7.33 12.53 -21.86
CA LEU A 309 -6.12 12.74 -21.05
C LEU A 309 -4.86 12.90 -21.91
N GLY A 310 -4.78 12.17 -23.03
CA GLY A 310 -3.71 12.32 -24.01
C GLY A 310 -3.75 13.68 -24.72
N GLU A 311 -4.93 14.13 -25.14
CA GLU A 311 -5.11 15.46 -25.76
C GLU A 311 -4.76 16.61 -24.80
N TRP A 312 -5.06 16.45 -23.51
CA TRP A 312 -4.73 17.44 -22.48
C TRP A 312 -3.26 17.42 -22.03
N ASN A 313 -2.42 16.55 -22.63
CA ASN A 313 -1.03 16.30 -22.23
C ASN A 313 -0.88 16.05 -20.71
N SER A 314 -1.84 15.34 -20.12
CA SER A 314 -1.82 15.02 -18.69
C SER A 314 -0.97 13.77 -18.43
N PRO A 315 0.14 13.84 -17.68
CA PRO A 315 0.90 12.65 -17.35
C PRO A 315 0.07 11.71 -16.48
N LEU A 316 0.00 10.43 -16.87
CA LEU A 316 -0.72 9.40 -16.14
C LEU A 316 0.01 9.07 -14.84
N GLN A 317 -0.72 9.09 -13.72
CA GLN A 317 -0.20 8.62 -12.44
C GLN A 317 -0.03 7.09 -12.45
N THR A 318 0.92 6.57 -11.67
CA THR A 318 1.16 5.11 -11.56
C THR A 318 -0.08 4.33 -11.13
N ALA A 319 -0.90 4.90 -10.24
CA ALA A 319 -2.16 4.27 -9.81
C ALA A 319 -3.16 4.15 -10.97
N THR A 320 -3.17 5.13 -11.88
CA THR A 320 -4.01 5.14 -13.08
C THR A 320 -3.52 4.14 -14.11
N THR A 321 -2.21 4.10 -14.37
CA THR A 321 -1.61 3.16 -15.34
C THR A 321 -1.80 1.71 -14.91
N THR A 322 -1.57 1.39 -13.63
CA THR A 322 -1.80 0.03 -13.09
C THR A 322 -3.27 -0.39 -13.12
N ALA A 323 -4.20 0.53 -12.82
CA ALA A 323 -5.63 0.25 -12.91
C ALA A 323 -6.08 -0.02 -14.36
N LEU A 324 -5.65 0.81 -15.32
CA LEU A 324 -5.90 0.60 -16.75
C LEU A 324 -5.28 -0.70 -17.25
N LEU A 325 -4.04 -0.98 -16.86
CA LEU A 325 -3.33 -2.20 -17.23
C LEU A 325 -4.09 -3.45 -16.77
N SER A 326 -4.46 -3.50 -15.48
CA SER A 326 -5.22 -4.63 -14.93
C SER A 326 -6.54 -4.83 -15.69
N ARG A 327 -7.22 -3.72 -16.03
CA ARG A 327 -8.47 -3.73 -16.79
C ARG A 327 -8.28 -4.27 -18.20
N PHE A 328 -7.31 -3.76 -18.95
CA PHE A 328 -7.04 -4.20 -20.32
C PHE A 328 -6.60 -5.65 -20.38
N LEU A 329 -5.76 -6.09 -19.43
CA LEU A 329 -5.35 -7.50 -19.30
C LEU A 329 -6.54 -8.42 -19.02
N GLN A 330 -7.42 -8.07 -18.07
CA GLN A 330 -8.63 -8.87 -17.80
C GLN A 330 -9.56 -8.96 -19.02
N SER A 331 -9.64 -7.89 -19.81
CA SER A 331 -10.42 -7.88 -21.06
C SER A 331 -9.69 -8.45 -22.28
N CYS A 332 -8.46 -8.95 -22.11
CA CYS A 332 -7.58 -9.45 -23.18
C CYS A 332 -7.34 -8.44 -24.33
N GLN A 333 -7.37 -7.14 -24.04
CA GLN A 333 -7.12 -6.07 -25.01
C GLN A 333 -5.62 -5.76 -25.11
N PHE A 334 -4.84 -6.70 -25.64
CA PHE A 334 -3.37 -6.59 -25.70
C PHE A 334 -2.86 -5.42 -26.54
N SER A 335 -3.59 -4.99 -27.57
CA SER A 335 -3.26 -3.79 -28.34
C SER A 335 -3.32 -2.52 -27.49
N ALA A 336 -4.33 -2.41 -26.61
CA ALA A 336 -4.45 -1.31 -25.67
C ALA A 336 -3.37 -1.35 -24.59
N VAL A 337 -2.98 -2.55 -24.12
CA VAL A 337 -1.85 -2.73 -23.21
C VAL A 337 -0.55 -2.20 -23.83
N ILE A 338 -0.26 -2.57 -25.07
CA ILE A 338 0.97 -2.12 -25.77
C ILE A 338 0.93 -0.60 -25.99
N ALA A 339 -0.22 -0.04 -26.39
CA ALA A 339 -0.38 1.40 -26.55
C ALA A 339 -0.13 2.16 -25.23
N LEU A 340 -0.71 1.67 -24.12
CA LEU A 340 -0.52 2.25 -22.79
C LEU A 340 0.94 2.20 -22.36
N LEU A 341 1.63 1.07 -22.56
CA LEU A 341 3.03 0.91 -22.14
C LEU A 341 4.01 1.74 -22.98
N ASN A 342 3.65 2.06 -24.22
CA ASN A 342 4.44 2.91 -25.11
C ASN A 342 4.15 4.41 -24.94
N ASP A 343 3.18 4.78 -24.10
CA ASP A 343 2.86 6.17 -23.80
C ASP A 343 4.11 6.89 -23.21
N PRO A 344 4.45 8.11 -23.66
CA PRO A 344 5.55 8.90 -23.10
C PRO A 344 5.53 8.99 -21.56
N SER A 345 4.34 9.07 -20.96
CA SER A 345 4.16 9.08 -19.51
C SER A 345 4.61 7.78 -18.83
N CYS A 346 4.39 6.63 -19.48
CA CYS A 346 4.85 5.33 -19.01
C CYS A 346 6.37 5.15 -19.18
N THR A 347 6.96 5.71 -20.25
CA THR A 347 8.42 5.66 -20.46
C THR A 347 9.20 6.52 -19.46
N ALA A 348 8.57 7.57 -18.91
CA ALA A 348 9.14 8.44 -17.89
C ALA A 348 8.99 7.92 -16.45
N LEU A 349 8.37 6.75 -16.24
CA LEU A 349 8.11 6.20 -14.91
C LEU A 349 9.40 5.84 -14.14
N THR A 350 9.34 6.00 -12.81
CA THR A 350 10.45 5.60 -11.94
C THR A 350 10.64 4.08 -11.94
N ALA A 351 11.82 3.61 -11.55
CA ALA A 351 12.08 2.18 -11.38
C ALA A 351 11.12 1.51 -10.37
N ALA A 352 10.64 2.25 -9.36
CA ALA A 352 9.66 1.75 -8.40
C ALA A 352 8.28 1.54 -9.04
N ASP A 353 7.85 2.46 -9.89
CA ASP A 353 6.57 2.37 -10.59
C ASP A 353 6.56 1.25 -11.63
N ARG A 354 7.67 1.10 -12.38
CA ARG A 354 7.82 -0.02 -13.33
C ARG A 354 7.78 -1.38 -12.64
N ARG A 355 8.30 -1.50 -11.41
CA ARG A 355 8.16 -2.74 -10.61
C ARG A 355 6.71 -3.07 -10.26
N LYS A 356 5.88 -2.07 -9.95
CA LYS A 356 4.44 -2.27 -9.69
C LYS A 356 3.73 -2.79 -10.93
N ILE A 357 4.05 -2.24 -12.11
CA ILE A 357 3.51 -2.70 -13.40
C ILE A 357 3.92 -4.15 -13.69
N ILE A 358 5.20 -4.49 -13.53
CA ILE A 358 5.69 -5.87 -13.72
C ILE A 358 4.98 -6.85 -12.77
N HIS A 359 4.76 -6.45 -11.51
CA HIS A 359 4.06 -7.26 -10.53
C HIS A 359 2.60 -7.52 -10.94
N GLU A 360 1.85 -6.49 -11.36
CA GLU A 360 0.45 -6.65 -11.80
C GLU A 360 0.33 -7.57 -13.03
N MET A 361 1.27 -7.46 -13.99
CA MET A 361 1.30 -8.36 -15.15
C MET A 361 1.65 -9.80 -14.74
N GLY A 362 2.58 -9.99 -13.80
CA GLY A 362 2.92 -11.31 -13.25
C GLY A 362 1.74 -11.95 -12.50
N GLU A 363 1.01 -11.15 -11.72
CA GLU A 363 -0.24 -11.56 -11.07
C GLU A 363 -1.29 -12.01 -12.08
N HIS A 364 -1.47 -11.26 -13.17
CA HIS A 364 -2.39 -11.65 -14.24
C HIS A 364 -2.04 -13.02 -14.85
N ILE A 365 -0.76 -13.33 -15.06
CA ILE A 365 -0.30 -14.64 -15.55
C ILE A 365 -0.63 -15.77 -14.55
N GLY A 366 -0.53 -15.49 -13.25
CA GLY A 366 -0.79 -16.48 -12.18
C GLY A 366 -2.27 -16.70 -11.83
N ARG A 367 -3.18 -15.83 -12.28
CA ARG A 367 -4.62 -15.93 -11.95
C ARG A 367 -5.26 -17.17 -12.59
N PRO A 368 -6.03 -17.98 -11.84
CA PRO A 368 -6.72 -19.17 -12.38
C PRO A 368 -7.74 -18.86 -13.48
N THR A 369 -8.23 -17.62 -13.54
CA THR A 369 -9.21 -17.16 -14.54
C THR A 369 -8.57 -16.81 -15.89
N THR A 370 -7.25 -16.67 -15.96
CA THR A 370 -6.54 -16.23 -17.15
C THR A 370 -6.37 -17.40 -18.11
N SER A 371 -6.75 -17.21 -19.39
CA SER A 371 -6.50 -18.22 -20.41
C SER A 371 -5.01 -18.37 -20.67
N LEU A 372 -4.60 -19.55 -21.13
CA LEU A 372 -3.19 -19.80 -21.40
C LEU A 372 -2.62 -18.87 -22.49
N GLU A 373 -3.40 -18.59 -23.52
CA GLU A 373 -3.03 -17.66 -24.59
C GLU A 373 -2.82 -16.25 -24.03
N ALA A 374 -3.74 -15.77 -23.18
CA ALA A 374 -3.62 -14.47 -22.53
C ALA A 374 -2.40 -14.40 -21.60
N ALA A 375 -2.11 -15.46 -20.85
CA ALA A 375 -0.93 -15.55 -20.01
C ALA A 375 0.37 -15.49 -20.84
N TRP A 376 0.40 -16.17 -22.00
CA TRP A 376 1.55 -16.13 -22.91
C TRP A 376 1.74 -14.76 -23.56
N ASP A 377 0.67 -14.15 -24.06
CA ASP A 377 0.72 -12.81 -24.67
C ASP A 377 1.17 -11.75 -23.64
N THR A 378 0.66 -11.85 -22.41
CA THR A 378 1.11 -10.99 -21.30
C THR A 378 2.60 -11.15 -21.04
N TYR A 379 3.10 -12.39 -21.02
CA TYR A 379 4.53 -12.65 -20.87
C TYR A 379 5.36 -12.11 -22.05
N GLN A 380 4.89 -12.22 -23.28
CA GLN A 380 5.58 -11.69 -24.46
C GLN A 380 5.72 -10.17 -24.40
N ILE A 381 4.65 -9.46 -24.04
CA ILE A 381 4.68 -8.01 -23.83
C ILE A 381 5.67 -7.68 -22.72
N LEU A 382 5.61 -8.41 -21.60
CA LEU A 382 6.47 -8.19 -20.45
C LEU A 382 7.96 -8.39 -20.81
N TYR A 383 8.28 -9.40 -21.61
CA TYR A 383 9.63 -9.66 -22.13
C TYR A 383 10.13 -8.55 -23.08
N GLN A 384 9.26 -8.03 -23.96
CA GLN A 384 9.63 -7.01 -24.95
C GLN A 384 9.78 -5.61 -24.33
N VAL A 385 8.90 -5.24 -23.41
CA VAL A 385 8.83 -3.88 -22.86
C VAL A 385 9.75 -3.70 -21.65
N PHE A 386 9.97 -4.74 -20.83
CA PHE A 386 10.70 -4.65 -19.56
C PHE A 386 12.01 -5.46 -19.60
N PRO A 387 13.09 -4.93 -20.20
CA PRO A 387 14.39 -5.63 -20.20
C PRO A 387 14.94 -5.84 -18.78
N GLU A 388 14.58 -4.99 -17.82
CA GLU A 388 15.03 -5.07 -16.44
C GLU A 388 14.42 -6.22 -15.63
N LEU A 389 13.45 -6.97 -16.18
CA LEU A 389 12.85 -8.13 -15.54
C LEU A 389 13.92 -9.03 -14.92
N SER A 390 13.74 -9.40 -13.67
CA SER A 390 14.75 -10.15 -12.92
C SER A 390 14.78 -11.63 -13.31
N VAL A 391 15.89 -12.31 -12.99
CA VAL A 391 16.01 -13.77 -13.12
C VAL A 391 14.94 -14.46 -12.26
N ARG A 392 14.72 -13.98 -11.02
CA ARG A 392 13.71 -14.53 -10.10
C ARG A 392 12.30 -14.47 -10.71
N GLN A 393 11.87 -13.31 -11.18
CA GLN A 393 10.54 -13.14 -11.80
C GLN A 393 10.36 -14.04 -13.04
N ARG A 394 11.39 -14.17 -13.89
CA ARG A 394 11.35 -15.11 -15.02
C ARG A 394 11.25 -16.57 -14.56
N THR A 395 11.95 -16.95 -13.49
CA THR A 395 11.90 -18.30 -12.91
C THR A 395 10.52 -18.62 -12.32
N ASP A 396 9.87 -17.63 -11.71
CA ASP A 396 8.51 -17.78 -11.18
C ASP A 396 7.48 -17.94 -12.31
N ILE A 397 7.57 -17.13 -13.38
CA ILE A 397 6.72 -17.28 -14.57
C ILE A 397 6.96 -18.63 -15.27
N MET A 398 8.22 -19.04 -15.44
CA MET A 398 8.58 -20.35 -16.00
C MET A 398 7.94 -21.49 -15.19
N ARG A 399 8.01 -21.41 -13.87
CA ARG A 399 7.38 -22.37 -12.94
C ARG A 399 5.86 -22.41 -13.12
N LEU A 400 5.20 -21.26 -13.25
CA LEU A 400 3.76 -21.21 -13.51
C LEU A 400 3.39 -21.95 -14.80
N PHE A 401 4.11 -21.73 -15.90
CA PHE A 401 3.85 -22.48 -17.14
C PHE A 401 4.05 -23.99 -17.01
N PHE A 402 5.03 -24.46 -16.22
CA PHE A 402 5.15 -25.89 -15.91
C PHE A 402 3.93 -26.42 -15.15
N THR A 403 3.41 -25.67 -14.17
CA THR A 403 2.21 -26.09 -13.42
C THR A 403 0.95 -26.12 -14.27
N LEU A 404 0.89 -25.29 -15.31
CA LEU A 404 -0.18 -25.29 -16.32
C LEU A 404 -0.03 -26.42 -17.36
N GLY A 405 0.97 -27.30 -17.22
CA GLY A 405 1.23 -28.39 -18.15
C GLY A 405 1.85 -27.96 -19.48
N ARG A 406 2.37 -26.73 -19.56
CA ARG A 406 2.96 -26.14 -20.78
C ARG A 406 4.46 -26.03 -20.68
N SER A 407 5.12 -27.18 -20.77
CA SER A 407 6.58 -27.31 -20.76
C SER A 407 7.25 -26.56 -21.91
N ASP A 408 6.58 -26.46 -23.06
CA ASP A 408 7.03 -25.74 -24.25
C ASP A 408 7.19 -24.23 -23.99
N MET A 409 6.15 -23.60 -23.41
CA MET A 409 6.16 -22.19 -23.03
C MET A 409 7.17 -21.93 -21.91
N ALA A 410 7.21 -22.78 -20.89
CA ALA A 410 8.19 -22.67 -19.80
C ALA A 410 9.63 -22.74 -20.32
N THR A 411 9.92 -23.67 -21.23
CA THR A 411 11.23 -23.80 -21.88
C THR A 411 11.57 -22.58 -22.73
N MET A 412 10.58 -21.95 -23.35
CA MET A 412 10.79 -20.69 -24.07
C MET A 412 11.13 -19.54 -23.12
N VAL A 413 10.48 -19.43 -21.96
CA VAL A 413 10.86 -18.46 -20.90
C VAL A 413 12.31 -18.66 -20.48
N PHE A 414 12.73 -19.91 -20.31
CA PHE A 414 14.11 -20.26 -19.99
C PHE A 414 15.09 -19.81 -21.10
N LYS A 415 14.75 -20.05 -22.38
CA LYS A 415 15.55 -19.57 -23.52
C LYS A 415 15.66 -18.04 -23.56
N HIS A 416 14.57 -17.32 -23.32
CA HIS A 416 14.57 -15.86 -23.25
C HIS A 416 15.46 -15.34 -22.12
N MET A 417 15.38 -15.95 -20.94
CA MET A 417 16.26 -15.63 -19.80
C MET A 417 17.74 -15.80 -20.17
N ARG A 418 18.09 -16.92 -20.82
CA ARG A 418 19.45 -17.20 -21.27
C ARG A 418 19.96 -16.25 -22.36
N GLY A 419 19.08 -15.81 -23.25
CA GLY A 419 19.39 -14.85 -24.31
C GLY A 419 19.58 -13.41 -23.84
N THR A 420 19.14 -13.07 -22.62
CA THR A 420 19.21 -11.71 -22.08
C THR A 420 20.57 -11.42 -21.43
N PRO A 421 21.36 -10.46 -21.91
CA PRO A 421 22.64 -10.09 -21.31
C PRO A 421 22.49 -9.69 -19.84
N GLY A 422 23.39 -10.17 -18.97
CA GLY A 422 23.37 -9.86 -17.53
C GLY A 422 22.21 -10.49 -16.74
N ARG A 423 21.32 -11.26 -17.37
CA ARG A 423 20.15 -11.90 -16.74
C ARG A 423 20.11 -13.42 -17.01
N ARG A 424 21.27 -14.05 -17.16
CA ARG A 424 21.37 -15.49 -17.42
C ARG A 424 20.84 -16.33 -16.25
N PRO A 425 20.31 -17.54 -16.51
CA PRO A 425 19.88 -18.46 -15.47
C PRO A 425 21.04 -18.82 -14.53
N GLY A 426 20.81 -18.70 -13.22
CA GLY A 426 21.74 -19.24 -12.20
C GLY A 426 21.39 -20.68 -11.80
N PRO A 427 22.17 -21.31 -10.89
CA PRO A 427 21.96 -22.70 -10.46
C PRO A 427 20.52 -22.99 -10.01
N HIS A 428 19.94 -22.10 -9.20
CA HIS A 428 18.55 -22.23 -8.75
C HIS A 428 17.54 -22.26 -9.91
N SER A 429 17.76 -21.46 -10.96
CA SER A 429 16.85 -21.40 -12.12
C SER A 429 16.90 -22.69 -12.93
N TYR A 430 18.09 -23.29 -13.06
CA TYR A 430 18.24 -24.61 -13.66
C TYR A 430 17.55 -25.70 -12.84
N VAL A 431 17.69 -25.70 -11.51
CA VAL A 431 17.01 -26.66 -10.63
C VAL A 431 15.49 -26.57 -10.80
N VAL A 432 14.92 -25.35 -10.85
CA VAL A 432 13.48 -25.16 -11.07
C VAL A 432 13.06 -25.62 -12.47
N ALA A 433 13.85 -25.33 -13.50
CA ALA A 433 13.57 -25.78 -14.86
C ALA A 433 13.59 -27.31 -14.97
N LEU A 434 14.60 -27.97 -14.40
CA LEU A 434 14.74 -29.42 -14.39
C LEU A 434 13.62 -30.09 -13.58
N ALA A 435 13.26 -29.55 -12.42
CA ALA A 435 12.13 -30.05 -11.64
C ALA A 435 10.80 -29.91 -12.39
N GLY A 436 10.58 -28.80 -13.09
CA GLY A 436 9.40 -28.59 -13.94
C GLY A 436 9.33 -29.56 -15.11
N VAL A 437 10.48 -29.81 -15.76
CA VAL A 437 10.62 -30.81 -16.83
C VAL A 437 10.36 -32.23 -16.31
N ALA A 438 10.87 -32.56 -15.12
CA ALA A 438 10.68 -33.85 -14.48
C ALA A 438 9.18 -34.09 -14.17
N TYR A 439 8.46 -33.04 -13.79
CA TYR A 439 7.01 -33.06 -13.60
C TYR A 439 6.25 -33.28 -14.92
N SER A 440 6.60 -32.54 -15.98
CA SER A 440 5.94 -32.66 -17.29
C SER A 440 6.36 -33.89 -18.10
N ARG A 441 7.42 -34.59 -17.68
CA ARG A 441 8.04 -35.74 -18.36
C ARG A 441 8.44 -35.44 -19.81
N ASP A 442 8.78 -34.18 -20.09
CA ASP A 442 9.11 -33.72 -21.44
C ASP A 442 10.61 -33.88 -21.73
N ILE A 443 10.95 -34.92 -22.49
CA ILE A 443 12.33 -35.24 -22.84
C ILE A 443 12.98 -34.19 -23.75
N ASP A 444 12.19 -33.46 -24.55
CA ASP A 444 12.73 -32.45 -25.46
C ASP A 444 13.05 -31.16 -24.70
N ALA A 445 12.19 -30.77 -23.76
CA ALA A 445 12.50 -29.72 -22.78
C ALA A 445 13.75 -30.07 -21.96
N LEU A 446 13.90 -31.34 -21.51
CA LEU A 446 15.09 -31.81 -20.80
C LEU A 446 16.37 -31.62 -21.63
N LYS A 447 16.35 -32.01 -22.90
CA LYS A 447 17.50 -31.84 -23.80
C LYS A 447 17.86 -30.37 -23.95
N VAL A 448 16.87 -29.48 -24.07
CA VAL A 448 17.12 -28.03 -24.18
C VAL A 448 17.82 -27.49 -22.92
N VAL A 449 17.26 -27.76 -21.74
CA VAL A 449 17.79 -27.27 -20.46
C VAL A 449 19.18 -27.85 -20.19
N HIS A 450 19.38 -29.15 -20.40
CA HIS A 450 20.66 -29.79 -20.19
C HIS A 450 21.74 -29.34 -21.19
N ASN A 451 21.40 -29.17 -22.46
CA ASN A 451 22.35 -28.62 -23.44
C ASN A 451 22.72 -27.17 -23.10
N ALA A 452 21.78 -26.39 -22.58
CA ALA A 452 22.07 -25.06 -22.08
C ALA A 452 23.02 -25.10 -20.88
N LEU A 453 22.83 -26.02 -19.95
CA LEU A 453 23.71 -26.18 -18.78
C LEU A 453 25.16 -26.48 -19.20
N LYS A 454 25.36 -27.36 -20.17
CA LYS A 454 26.71 -27.70 -20.69
C LYS A 454 27.46 -26.50 -21.29
N LEU A 455 26.73 -25.52 -21.80
CA LEU A 455 27.28 -24.36 -22.48
C LEU A 455 27.51 -23.16 -21.53
N ASP A 456 26.84 -23.13 -20.38
CA ASP A 456 26.88 -22.00 -19.46
C ASP A 456 27.94 -22.23 -18.39
N GLN A 457 29.21 -21.94 -18.74
CA GLN A 457 30.40 -22.16 -17.90
C GLN A 457 30.37 -21.44 -16.54
N ALA A 458 29.50 -20.43 -16.38
CA ALA A 458 29.32 -19.70 -15.13
C ALA A 458 28.49 -20.47 -14.09
N VAL A 459 27.82 -21.56 -14.49
CA VAL A 459 27.02 -22.41 -13.60
C VAL A 459 27.82 -23.66 -13.26
N GLU A 460 28.32 -23.72 -12.03
CA GLU A 460 29.00 -24.90 -11.52
C GLU A 460 27.97 -26.00 -11.19
N MET A 461 28.35 -27.26 -11.43
CA MET A 461 27.53 -28.41 -11.09
C MET A 461 27.70 -28.72 -9.60
N ASP A 462 26.68 -28.38 -8.80
CA ASP A 462 26.57 -28.79 -7.41
C ASP A 462 25.72 -30.08 -7.28
N THR A 463 25.77 -30.72 -6.10
CA THR A 463 25.00 -31.96 -5.85
C THR A 463 23.50 -31.74 -6.03
N ARG A 464 22.99 -30.53 -5.73
CA ARG A 464 21.57 -30.20 -5.89
C ARG A 464 21.14 -30.17 -7.37
N LEU A 465 21.95 -29.59 -8.24
CA LEU A 465 21.71 -29.51 -9.67
C LEU A 465 21.86 -30.88 -10.33
N ALA A 466 22.86 -31.66 -9.91
CA ALA A 466 23.03 -33.04 -10.34
C ALA A 466 21.81 -33.90 -9.93
N ASN A 467 21.31 -33.75 -8.71
CA ASN A 467 20.10 -34.41 -8.23
C ASN A 467 18.86 -34.06 -9.08
N ALA A 468 18.69 -32.79 -9.44
CA ALA A 468 17.60 -32.35 -10.30
C ALA A 468 17.71 -32.92 -11.72
N LEU A 469 18.93 -33.02 -12.25
CA LEU A 469 19.20 -33.60 -13.56
C LEU A 469 18.93 -35.11 -13.58
N MET A 470 19.35 -35.82 -12.53
CA MET A 470 19.06 -37.23 -12.32
C MET A 470 17.55 -37.50 -12.26
N ASP A 471 16.81 -36.73 -11.46
CA ASP A 471 15.36 -36.86 -11.33
C ASP A 471 14.65 -36.59 -12.67
N ALA A 472 15.04 -35.52 -13.37
CA ALA A 472 14.47 -35.22 -14.69
C ALA A 472 14.72 -36.33 -15.71
N TYR A 473 15.94 -36.88 -15.78
CA TYR A 473 16.23 -38.01 -16.67
C TYR A 473 15.45 -39.27 -16.29
N ASN A 474 15.30 -39.53 -15.00
CA ASN A 474 14.53 -40.68 -14.51
C ASN A 474 13.05 -40.55 -14.90
N ARG A 475 12.42 -39.41 -14.63
CA ARG A 475 10.99 -39.17 -14.92
C ARG A 475 10.67 -39.07 -16.41
N CYS A 476 11.62 -38.65 -17.24
CA CYS A 476 11.51 -38.70 -18.70
C CYS A 476 11.78 -40.08 -19.30
N GLY A 477 11.91 -41.15 -18.49
CA GLY A 477 12.05 -42.51 -18.97
C GLY A 477 13.44 -42.91 -19.44
N VAL A 478 14.49 -42.17 -19.05
CA VAL A 478 15.89 -42.48 -19.39
C VAL A 478 16.73 -42.72 -18.12
N PRO A 479 16.37 -43.72 -17.28
CA PRO A 479 17.00 -43.96 -15.99
C PRO A 479 18.50 -44.29 -16.10
N LEU A 480 18.94 -44.86 -17.22
CA LEU A 480 20.36 -45.12 -17.46
C LEU A 480 21.22 -43.85 -17.44
N ARG A 481 20.69 -42.73 -17.96
CA ARG A 481 21.37 -41.43 -17.90
C ARG A 481 21.44 -40.91 -16.46
N ALA A 482 20.36 -41.07 -15.68
CA ALA A 482 20.36 -40.70 -14.27
C ALA A 482 21.41 -41.48 -13.46
N VAL A 483 21.58 -42.77 -13.74
CA VAL A 483 22.62 -43.61 -13.11
C VAL A 483 24.04 -43.20 -13.52
N GLN A 484 24.26 -42.67 -14.73
CA GLN A 484 25.57 -42.11 -15.10
C GLN A 484 25.91 -40.90 -14.24
N PHE A 485 24.97 -39.96 -14.07
CA PHE A 485 25.17 -38.80 -13.21
C PHE A 485 25.35 -39.17 -11.74
N TRP A 486 24.76 -40.27 -11.27
CA TRP A 486 25.05 -40.79 -9.93
C TRP A 486 26.52 -41.15 -9.74
N GLU A 487 27.17 -41.74 -10.74
CA GLU A 487 28.61 -42.03 -10.67
C GLU A 487 29.43 -40.75 -10.59
N ASP A 488 29.03 -39.72 -11.33
CA ASP A 488 29.67 -38.40 -11.28
C ASP A 488 29.50 -37.74 -9.89
N VAL A 489 28.31 -37.83 -9.29
CA VAL A 489 28.03 -37.30 -7.94
C VAL A 489 28.87 -38.02 -6.88
N LYS A 490 29.05 -39.34 -6.97
CA LYS A 490 29.94 -40.09 -6.07
C LYS A 490 31.40 -39.63 -6.13
N GLN A 491 31.86 -39.25 -7.32
CA GLN A 491 33.23 -38.76 -7.54
C GLN A 491 33.37 -37.25 -7.32
N SER A 492 32.26 -36.55 -7.09
CA SER A 492 32.27 -35.11 -6.82
C SER A 492 32.81 -34.79 -5.43
N ARG A 493 33.38 -33.60 -5.27
CA ARG A 493 33.89 -33.13 -3.98
C ARG A 493 32.81 -33.01 -2.90
N GLU A 494 31.58 -32.67 -3.28
CA GLU A 494 30.45 -32.55 -2.35
C GLU A 494 29.91 -33.91 -1.93
N GLY A 495 30.07 -34.92 -2.79
CA GLY A 495 29.54 -36.26 -2.59
C GLY A 495 28.01 -36.33 -2.67
N PRO A 496 27.44 -37.54 -2.59
CA PRO A 496 26.00 -37.74 -2.60
C PRO A 496 25.37 -37.33 -1.27
N ASP A 497 24.19 -36.71 -1.34
CA ASP A 497 23.35 -36.41 -0.18
C ASP A 497 22.19 -37.42 -0.06
N TYR A 498 21.36 -37.27 0.98
CA TYR A 498 20.18 -38.13 1.17
C TYR A 498 19.17 -38.03 0.02
N GLN A 499 19.12 -36.90 -0.70
CA GLN A 499 18.28 -36.76 -1.88
C GLN A 499 18.87 -37.53 -3.07
N SER A 500 20.18 -37.47 -3.30
CA SER A 500 20.90 -38.22 -4.33
C SER A 500 20.63 -39.71 -4.20
N ILE A 501 20.70 -40.23 -2.96
CA ILE A 501 20.41 -41.63 -2.63
C ILE A 501 18.95 -42.00 -2.98
N SER A 502 17.99 -41.11 -2.68
CA SER A 502 16.58 -41.36 -3.01
C SER A 502 16.36 -41.42 -4.52
N VAL A 503 16.92 -40.45 -5.26
CA VAL A 503 16.75 -40.34 -6.72
C VAL A 503 17.40 -41.51 -7.45
N VAL A 504 18.58 -41.98 -7.02
CA VAL A 504 19.22 -43.14 -7.66
C VAL A 504 18.47 -44.44 -7.39
N PHE A 505 17.87 -44.62 -6.20
CA PHE A 505 17.01 -45.79 -5.96
C PHE A 505 15.79 -45.78 -6.86
N GLU A 506 15.14 -44.63 -7.03
CA GLU A 506 14.03 -44.48 -7.97
C GLU A 506 14.46 -44.82 -9.40
N ALA A 507 15.64 -44.35 -9.83
CA ALA A 507 16.22 -44.67 -11.13
C ALA A 507 16.51 -46.17 -11.30
N TYR A 508 17.03 -46.84 -10.27
CA TYR A 508 17.20 -48.30 -10.28
C TYR A 508 15.87 -49.05 -10.35
N GLY A 509 14.82 -48.54 -9.70
CA GLY A 509 13.47 -49.11 -9.78
C GLY A 509 12.88 -49.06 -11.20
N ASN A 510 13.21 -48.01 -11.96
CA ASN A 510 12.75 -47.82 -13.34
C ASN A 510 13.68 -48.47 -14.38
N MET A 511 14.85 -48.99 -13.97
CA MET A 511 15.83 -49.59 -14.85
C MET A 511 15.67 -51.12 -14.89
N PHE A 512 15.77 -51.71 -16.09
CA PHE A 512 15.84 -53.16 -16.23
C PHE A 512 17.04 -53.74 -15.47
N GLY A 513 16.80 -54.75 -14.61
CA GLY A 513 17.83 -55.35 -13.76
C GLY A 513 18.34 -54.44 -12.63
N GLY A 514 17.73 -53.28 -12.41
CA GLY A 514 18.20 -52.30 -11.43
C GLY A 514 18.05 -52.73 -9.97
N VAL A 515 17.18 -53.69 -9.66
CA VAL A 515 17.05 -54.26 -8.30
C VAL A 515 18.39 -54.75 -7.74
N GLN A 516 19.22 -55.40 -8.56
CA GLN A 516 20.50 -55.91 -8.07
C GLN A 516 21.45 -54.76 -7.70
N ARG A 517 21.46 -53.69 -8.50
CA ARG A 517 22.24 -52.47 -8.19
C ARG A 517 21.72 -51.76 -6.95
N ALA A 518 20.39 -51.68 -6.79
CA ALA A 518 19.78 -51.14 -5.58
C ALA A 518 20.18 -51.94 -4.33
N LYS A 519 20.19 -53.28 -4.39
CA LYS A 519 20.66 -54.14 -3.29
C LYS A 519 22.13 -53.91 -2.94
N ILE A 520 22.99 -53.75 -3.95
CA ILE A 520 24.42 -53.46 -3.74
C ILE A 520 24.57 -52.11 -3.04
N LEU A 521 23.92 -51.05 -3.56
CA LEU A 521 23.97 -49.72 -2.95
C LEU A 521 23.42 -49.72 -1.52
N TRP A 522 22.32 -50.41 -1.26
CA TRP A 522 21.76 -50.55 0.08
C TRP A 522 22.73 -51.26 1.04
N GLY A 523 23.44 -52.28 0.56
CA GLY A 523 24.51 -52.94 1.32
C GLY A 523 25.66 -51.99 1.65
N GLN A 524 26.11 -51.21 0.66
CA GLN A 524 27.18 -50.21 0.83
C GLN A 524 26.79 -49.13 1.84
N LEU A 525 25.58 -48.55 1.74
CA LEU A 525 25.11 -47.54 2.68
C LEU A 525 25.17 -48.05 4.13
N ARG A 526 24.82 -49.32 4.35
CA ARG A 526 24.92 -49.95 5.67
C ARG A 526 26.36 -50.19 6.12
N SER A 527 27.25 -50.63 5.24
CA SER A 527 28.66 -50.85 5.62
C SER A 527 29.37 -49.54 5.94
N MET A 528 28.99 -48.45 5.28
CA MET A 528 29.47 -47.09 5.56
C MET A 528 28.81 -46.44 6.78
N GLY A 529 27.87 -47.11 7.46
CA GLY A 529 27.18 -46.55 8.63
C GLY A 529 26.22 -45.39 8.32
N VAL A 530 25.85 -45.19 7.05
CA VAL A 530 24.88 -44.15 6.66
C VAL A 530 23.49 -44.56 7.14
N ARG A 531 22.86 -43.71 7.97
CA ARG A 531 21.49 -43.95 8.46
C ARG A 531 20.47 -43.50 7.42
N PRO A 532 19.73 -44.40 6.75
CA PRO A 532 18.79 -44.01 5.72
C PRO A 532 17.59 -43.27 6.32
N THR A 533 17.12 -42.22 5.63
CA THR A 533 15.88 -41.52 6.01
C THR A 533 14.64 -42.32 5.60
N VAL A 534 13.46 -41.95 6.11
CA VAL A 534 12.16 -42.52 5.66
C VAL A 534 12.01 -42.43 4.13
N GLY A 535 12.48 -41.34 3.53
CA GLY A 535 12.48 -41.15 2.07
C GLY A 535 13.40 -42.13 1.33
N ASN A 536 14.59 -42.40 1.87
CA ASN A 536 15.50 -43.39 1.30
C ASN A 536 14.93 -44.81 1.39
N TYR A 537 14.34 -45.15 2.54
CA TYR A 537 13.61 -46.40 2.73
C TYR A 537 12.49 -46.56 1.72
N ARG A 538 11.66 -45.53 1.54
CA ARG A 538 10.56 -45.54 0.55
C ARG A 538 11.08 -45.77 -0.86
N ALA A 539 12.09 -45.00 -1.31
CA ALA A 539 12.63 -45.13 -2.66
C ALA A 539 13.24 -46.52 -2.92
N TYR A 540 13.93 -47.09 -1.93
CA TYR A 540 14.49 -48.45 -2.04
C TYR A 540 13.40 -49.53 -2.05
N ILE A 541 12.41 -49.43 -1.16
CA ILE A 541 11.23 -50.30 -1.11
C ILE A 541 10.48 -50.27 -2.45
N GLU A 542 10.29 -49.07 -3.01
CA GLU A 542 9.66 -48.89 -4.32
C GLU A 542 10.46 -49.57 -5.43
N ALA A 543 11.78 -49.42 -5.43
CA ALA A 543 12.66 -50.06 -6.40
C ALA A 543 12.59 -51.61 -6.33
N LEU A 544 12.54 -52.17 -5.12
CA LEU A 544 12.36 -53.61 -4.92
C LEU A 544 10.99 -54.08 -5.41
N GLY A 545 9.94 -53.34 -5.10
CA GLY A 545 8.57 -53.64 -5.53
C GLY A 545 8.41 -53.61 -7.06
N LYS A 546 8.95 -52.59 -7.73
CA LYS A 546 8.94 -52.50 -9.21
C LYS A 546 9.66 -53.67 -9.88
N GLY A 547 10.69 -54.22 -9.25
CA GLY A 547 11.35 -55.44 -9.73
C GLY A 547 10.79 -56.75 -9.16
N GLY A 548 9.58 -56.73 -8.58
CA GLY A 548 8.84 -57.93 -8.17
C GLY A 548 9.30 -58.57 -6.85
N LYS A 549 10.11 -57.87 -6.04
CA LYS A 549 10.62 -58.36 -4.74
C LYS A 549 9.78 -57.87 -3.57
N PHE A 550 8.47 -58.13 -3.63
CA PHE A 550 7.49 -57.62 -2.66
C PHE A 550 7.73 -58.08 -1.22
N GLU A 551 8.01 -59.37 -1.01
CA GLU A 551 8.26 -59.90 0.34
C GLU A 551 9.48 -59.24 0.99
N GLU A 552 10.53 -58.95 0.20
CA GLU A 552 11.72 -58.23 0.70
C GLU A 552 11.38 -56.76 1.02
N ALA A 553 10.61 -56.10 0.16
CA ALA A 553 10.14 -54.74 0.37
C ALA A 553 9.26 -54.61 1.64
N PHE A 554 8.32 -55.54 1.84
CA PHE A 554 7.45 -55.57 3.01
C PHE A 554 8.24 -55.89 4.29
N GLY A 555 9.16 -56.85 4.24
CA GLY A 555 10.04 -57.17 5.35
C GLY A 555 10.92 -55.98 5.77
N LEU A 556 11.39 -55.17 4.83
CA LEU A 556 12.11 -53.93 5.12
C LEU A 556 11.23 -52.88 5.80
N ALA A 557 10.00 -52.68 5.30
CA ALA A 557 9.05 -51.74 5.90
C ALA A 557 8.68 -52.12 7.34
N ARG A 558 8.51 -53.42 7.62
CA ARG A 558 8.23 -53.93 8.97
C ARG A 558 9.43 -53.83 9.91
N GLY A 559 10.64 -53.95 9.38
CA GLY A 559 11.87 -53.98 10.17
C GLY A 559 12.53 -52.62 10.40
N MET A 560 12.17 -51.56 9.68
CA MET A 560 12.93 -50.30 9.68
C MET A 560 12.93 -49.57 11.04
N GLU A 561 11.82 -49.60 11.78
CA GLU A 561 11.75 -48.96 13.10
C GLU A 561 12.60 -49.71 14.14
N MET A 562 12.50 -51.04 14.17
CA MET A 562 13.26 -51.87 15.10
C MET A 562 14.76 -51.88 14.82
N ARG A 563 15.16 -51.77 13.56
CA ARG A 563 16.58 -51.84 13.14
C ARG A 563 17.29 -50.49 13.26
N ASP A 564 16.67 -49.44 12.73
CA ASP A 564 17.33 -48.15 12.55
C ASP A 564 16.66 -47.01 13.34
N GLY A 565 15.56 -47.28 14.04
CA GLY A 565 14.79 -46.27 14.77
C GLY A 565 13.99 -45.33 13.86
N VAL A 566 13.77 -45.73 12.60
CA VAL A 566 13.09 -44.91 11.60
C VAL A 566 11.64 -45.35 11.48
N ARG A 567 10.70 -44.50 11.95
CA ARG A 567 9.27 -44.81 11.94
C ARG A 567 8.66 -44.62 10.53
N PRO A 568 7.91 -45.60 10.00
CA PRO A 568 7.15 -45.45 8.76
C PRO A 568 6.19 -44.24 8.79
N ASP A 569 6.15 -43.47 7.70
CA ASP A 569 5.17 -42.40 7.52
C ASP A 569 4.00 -42.85 6.62
N VAL A 570 2.93 -42.06 6.60
CA VAL A 570 1.71 -42.27 5.79
C VAL A 570 2.05 -42.63 4.34
N LYS A 571 3.05 -41.95 3.77
CA LYS A 571 3.46 -42.16 2.38
C LYS A 571 4.16 -43.50 2.18
N LEU A 572 5.07 -43.91 3.06
CA LEU A 572 5.75 -45.20 2.96
C LEU A 572 4.75 -46.36 3.11
N LEU A 573 3.83 -46.27 4.08
CA LEU A 573 2.75 -47.25 4.27
C LEU A 573 1.88 -47.35 3.01
N GLY A 574 1.48 -46.20 2.44
CA GLY A 574 0.76 -46.14 1.18
C GLY A 574 1.52 -46.75 0.00
N THR A 575 2.83 -46.49 -0.12
CA THR A 575 3.69 -47.11 -1.15
C THR A 575 3.68 -48.63 -1.00
N VAL A 576 3.94 -49.17 0.19
CA VAL A 576 3.99 -50.62 0.45
C VAL A 576 2.65 -51.29 0.13
N TYR A 577 1.53 -50.67 0.53
CA TYR A 577 0.19 -51.16 0.22
C TYR A 577 -0.07 -51.25 -1.28
N ALA A 578 0.40 -50.25 -2.04
CA ALA A 578 0.15 -50.21 -3.48
C ALA A 578 1.14 -51.00 -4.34
N LEU A 579 2.28 -51.41 -3.81
CA LEU A 579 3.28 -52.17 -4.54
C LEU A 579 2.72 -53.48 -5.12
N THR A 580 1.87 -54.17 -4.38
CA THR A 580 1.32 -55.47 -4.79
C THR A 580 -0.07 -55.35 -5.42
N LYS A 581 -0.34 -56.20 -6.41
CA LYS A 581 -1.67 -56.39 -7.02
C LYS A 581 -2.48 -57.51 -6.37
N SER A 582 -1.85 -58.32 -5.51
CA SER A 582 -2.52 -59.43 -4.81
C SER A 582 -3.30 -58.89 -3.61
N GLN A 583 -4.59 -59.21 -3.55
CA GLN A 583 -5.46 -58.79 -2.45
C GLN A 583 -4.99 -59.37 -1.11
N ASP A 584 -4.62 -60.65 -1.08
CA ASP A 584 -4.13 -61.32 0.14
C ASP A 584 -2.90 -60.62 0.75
N VAL A 585 -2.01 -60.08 -0.08
CA VAL A 585 -0.82 -59.35 0.39
C VAL A 585 -1.19 -57.93 0.83
N ARG A 586 -2.15 -57.29 0.16
CA ARG A 586 -2.68 -55.98 0.61
C ARG A 586 -3.35 -56.09 1.97
N ASP A 587 -4.11 -57.14 2.20
CA ASP A 587 -4.80 -57.37 3.47
C ASP A 587 -3.79 -57.56 4.61
N LYS A 588 -2.69 -58.30 4.37
CA LYS A 588 -1.58 -58.41 5.34
C LYS A 588 -0.89 -57.08 5.64
N VAL A 589 -0.70 -56.23 4.62
CA VAL A 589 -0.11 -54.89 4.80
C VAL A 589 -1.07 -54.01 5.60
N ALA A 590 -2.37 -54.07 5.31
CA ALA A 590 -3.40 -53.31 5.99
C ALA A 590 -3.56 -53.74 7.47
N GLU A 591 -3.57 -55.04 7.74
CA GLU A 591 -3.59 -55.59 9.10
C GLU A 591 -2.37 -55.11 9.90
N TRP A 592 -1.16 -55.29 9.35
CA TRP A 592 0.07 -54.82 10.00
C TRP A 592 0.08 -53.30 10.24
N ALA A 593 -0.30 -52.51 9.22
CA ALA A 593 -0.28 -51.05 9.31
C ALA A 593 -1.36 -50.52 10.26
N GLY A 594 -2.54 -51.13 10.28
CA GLY A 594 -3.62 -50.79 11.20
C GLY A 594 -3.29 -51.13 12.66
N GLU A 595 -2.60 -52.25 12.92
CA GLU A 595 -2.16 -52.62 14.26
C GLU A 595 -0.98 -51.77 14.75
N SER A 596 0.01 -51.52 13.89
CA SER A 596 1.28 -50.89 14.28
C SER A 596 1.23 -49.36 14.21
N TYR A 597 0.44 -48.78 13.29
CA TYR A 597 0.38 -47.35 12.99
C TYR A 597 -1.07 -46.86 12.76
N PRO A 598 -1.97 -47.00 13.76
CA PRO A 598 -3.40 -46.76 13.58
C PRO A 598 -3.75 -45.31 13.20
N ALA A 599 -2.97 -44.32 13.66
CA ALA A 599 -3.21 -42.91 13.32
C ALA A 599 -2.88 -42.61 11.86
N GLU A 600 -1.71 -43.07 11.40
CA GLU A 600 -1.24 -42.92 10.04
C GLU A 600 -2.10 -43.72 9.05
N TRP A 601 -2.54 -44.92 9.44
CA TRP A 601 -3.38 -45.78 8.62
C TRP A 601 -4.78 -45.18 8.40
N LYS A 602 -5.38 -44.57 9.42
CA LYS A 602 -6.68 -43.89 9.30
C LYS A 602 -6.65 -42.74 8.29
N GLU A 603 -5.53 -42.03 8.16
CA GLU A 603 -5.33 -40.99 7.14
C GLU A 603 -5.30 -41.60 5.72
N ILE A 604 -4.74 -42.80 5.56
CA ILE A 604 -4.71 -43.52 4.27
C ILE A 604 -6.12 -43.99 3.91
N GLU A 605 -6.85 -44.61 4.85
CA GLU A 605 -8.22 -45.06 4.64
C GLU A 605 -9.14 -43.90 4.23
N ALA A 606 -9.07 -42.77 4.93
CA ALA A 606 -9.85 -41.58 4.60
C ALA A 606 -9.54 -41.03 3.19
N ARG A 607 -8.31 -41.19 2.69
CA ARG A 607 -7.92 -40.77 1.33
C ARG A 607 -8.34 -41.77 0.26
N VAL A 608 -8.33 -43.07 0.56
CA VAL A 608 -8.76 -44.13 -0.34
C VAL A 608 -10.29 -44.12 -0.52
N GLU A 609 -11.03 -43.77 0.52
CA GLU A 609 -12.50 -43.71 0.51
C GLU A 609 -13.05 -42.50 -0.28
N GLN A 610 -12.23 -41.45 -0.49
CA GLN A 610 -12.59 -40.23 -1.22
C GLN A 610 -12.37 -40.30 -2.75
N LEU A 611 -11.87 -41.41 -3.31
CA LEU A 611 -11.60 -41.58 -4.74
C LEU A 611 -12.53 -42.64 -5.36
N PRO A 612 -13.10 -42.41 -6.57
CA PRO A 612 -13.88 -43.43 -7.27
C PRO A 612 -13.07 -44.70 -7.48
N ARG A 613 -13.66 -45.86 -7.12
CA ARG A 613 -12.99 -47.18 -7.09
C ARG A 613 -12.45 -47.66 -8.45
N ASP A 614 -12.72 -46.93 -9.54
CA ASP A 614 -12.37 -47.32 -10.92
C ASP A 614 -11.02 -46.76 -11.43
N ILE A 615 -10.31 -45.92 -10.66
CA ILE A 615 -9.05 -45.25 -11.10
C ILE A 615 -7.83 -45.63 -10.22
N MET A 616 -7.85 -46.80 -9.56
CA MET A 616 -6.89 -47.10 -8.48
C MET A 616 -5.79 -48.09 -8.91
N ALA A 617 -4.63 -47.55 -9.33
CA ALA A 617 -3.34 -48.23 -9.10
C ALA A 617 -2.10 -47.34 -9.32
N HIS A 618 -2.13 -46.39 -10.26
CA HIS A 618 -0.91 -45.65 -10.66
C HIS A 618 -1.01 -44.13 -10.44
N GLU A 619 -2.19 -43.53 -10.59
CA GLU A 619 -2.39 -42.07 -10.47
C GLU A 619 -2.55 -41.61 -9.01
N ALA A 620 -3.17 -42.41 -8.14
CA ALA A 620 -3.41 -42.06 -6.73
C ALA A 620 -2.13 -41.99 -5.87
N LEU A 621 -1.08 -42.74 -6.23
CA LEU A 621 0.22 -42.69 -5.53
C LEU A 621 1.08 -41.51 -5.96
N GLU A 622 0.96 -41.09 -7.23
CA GLU A 622 1.66 -39.90 -7.71
C GLU A 622 1.07 -38.63 -7.07
N ALA A 623 -0.24 -38.59 -6.79
CA ALA A 623 -0.86 -37.53 -5.99
C ALA A 623 -0.29 -37.46 -4.56
N LEU A 624 0.08 -38.60 -3.95
CA LEU A 624 0.76 -38.65 -2.64
C LEU A 624 2.25 -38.26 -2.71
N GLY A 625 2.86 -38.34 -3.91
CA GLY A 625 4.25 -37.97 -4.20
C GLY A 625 4.46 -36.52 -4.65
N GLY A 626 3.39 -35.82 -5.08
CA GLY A 626 3.44 -34.45 -5.61
C GLY A 626 3.73 -33.35 -4.59
N SER A 627 3.71 -33.66 -3.28
CA SER A 627 3.81 -32.64 -2.22
C SER A 627 5.15 -31.92 -2.17
N ARG A 628 6.20 -32.39 -2.86
CA ARG A 628 7.50 -31.70 -2.89
C ARG A 628 7.49 -30.51 -3.85
N LEU A 629 6.90 -30.68 -5.05
CA LEU A 629 6.58 -29.52 -5.89
C LEU A 629 5.50 -28.70 -5.19
N GLN A 630 4.43 -29.29 -4.65
CA GLN A 630 3.37 -28.51 -4.00
C GLN A 630 3.89 -27.68 -2.81
N ASN A 631 4.84 -28.16 -2.00
CA ASN A 631 5.46 -27.35 -0.93
C ASN A 631 6.48 -26.32 -1.46
N LEU A 632 7.23 -26.65 -2.53
CA LEU A 632 8.12 -25.70 -3.22
C LEU A 632 7.36 -24.64 -4.04
N LEU A 633 6.13 -24.94 -4.47
CA LEU A 633 5.21 -24.12 -5.28
C LEU A 633 4.21 -23.34 -4.40
N GLN A 634 3.71 -23.91 -3.30
CA GLN A 634 2.79 -23.25 -2.34
C GLN A 634 3.52 -22.30 -1.41
N GLY A 635 4.81 -22.53 -1.13
CA GLY A 635 5.64 -21.58 -0.37
C GLY A 635 5.74 -20.18 -1.01
N SER A 636 5.28 -19.99 -2.26
CA SER A 636 5.19 -18.69 -2.92
C SER A 636 3.77 -18.13 -3.06
N GLN A 637 2.69 -18.89 -2.83
CA GLN A 637 1.34 -18.30 -2.77
C GLN A 637 1.22 -17.34 -1.57
N THR A 638 2.01 -17.56 -0.52
CA THR A 638 2.14 -16.67 0.64
C THR A 638 3.18 -15.56 0.46
N SER A 639 3.97 -15.53 -0.63
CA SER A 639 5.10 -14.59 -0.77
C SER A 639 4.85 -13.38 -1.69
N MET A 640 3.65 -13.20 -2.25
CA MET A 640 3.30 -11.91 -2.89
C MET A 640 2.73 -10.86 -1.94
N LEU A 641 2.38 -11.26 -0.71
CA LEU A 641 1.95 -10.36 0.36
C LEU A 641 3.10 -9.86 1.27
N ALA A 642 4.33 -10.38 1.10
CA ALA A 642 5.50 -9.98 1.87
C ALA A 642 6.52 -9.27 0.97
N ILE A 643 6.11 -8.11 0.46
CA ILE A 643 7.03 -7.07 -0.02
C ILE A 643 6.89 -5.94 0.99
N GLU A 644 8.01 -5.54 1.60
CA GLU A 644 8.13 -4.58 2.71
C GLU A 644 8.10 -5.22 4.11
N GLU A 645 9.19 -5.90 4.49
CA GLU A 645 9.91 -5.68 5.75
C GLU A 645 11.09 -6.66 5.83
N GLY A 646 12.30 -6.15 6.11
CA GLY A 646 13.42 -6.98 6.57
C GLY A 646 14.41 -7.47 5.50
N GLU A 647 15.20 -6.55 4.95
CA GLU A 647 16.61 -6.84 4.66
C GLU A 647 17.33 -7.14 5.99
N LYS A 648 17.19 -8.37 6.49
CA LYS A 648 18.03 -9.09 7.48
C LYS A 648 17.19 -10.22 8.09
N GLY A 649 17.61 -11.46 7.87
CA GLY A 649 17.07 -12.61 8.60
C GLY A 649 16.10 -13.48 7.80
N ILE A 650 16.49 -13.96 6.62
CA ILE A 650 16.08 -15.30 6.24
C ILE A 650 17.17 -16.19 6.82
N GLU A 651 16.87 -16.87 7.93
CA GLU A 651 17.66 -18.00 8.38
C GLU A 651 17.79 -18.94 7.18
N GLU A 652 19.01 -19.03 6.64
CA GLU A 652 19.38 -20.10 5.73
C GLU A 652 18.92 -21.40 6.37
N PHE A 653 17.98 -22.08 5.73
CA PHE A 653 17.67 -23.46 6.07
C PHE A 653 18.95 -24.24 5.84
N ASN A 654 19.73 -24.40 6.91
CA ASN A 654 21.02 -25.04 6.88
C ASN A 654 20.73 -26.52 6.61
N PRO A 655 20.98 -27.05 5.39
CA PRO A 655 20.78 -28.46 5.15
C PRO A 655 21.66 -29.24 6.14
N PRO A 656 21.25 -30.44 6.58
CA PRO A 656 22.14 -31.29 7.36
C PRO A 656 23.48 -31.40 6.61
N PRO A 657 24.62 -31.39 7.33
CA PRO A 657 25.93 -31.38 6.68
C PRO A 657 25.99 -32.52 5.65
N PRO A 658 26.69 -32.32 4.50
CA PRO A 658 26.96 -33.42 3.59
C PRO A 658 27.53 -34.59 4.38
N VAL A 659 27.24 -35.82 3.96
CA VAL A 659 27.84 -37.02 4.55
C VAL A 659 29.35 -36.93 4.30
N ARG A 660 30.07 -36.22 5.18
CA ARG A 660 31.51 -36.03 5.08
C ARG A 660 32.16 -37.40 5.33
N GLU A 661 32.94 -37.82 4.34
CA GLU A 661 33.95 -38.88 4.39
C GLU A 661 33.46 -40.31 4.70
N PRO A 662 32.73 -40.95 3.77
CA PRO A 662 32.90 -42.40 3.63
C PRO A 662 33.07 -42.91 2.18
N TRP A 663 33.17 -42.01 1.19
CA TRP A 663 33.20 -42.38 -0.23
C TRP A 663 34.61 -42.56 -0.83
N GLU A 664 35.66 -42.25 -0.06
CA GLU A 664 37.05 -42.55 -0.39
C GLU A 664 37.48 -43.83 0.35
N GLU A 665 37.19 -44.99 -0.23
CA GLU A 665 37.98 -46.23 -0.08
C GLU A 665 37.64 -47.26 -1.17
#